data_AF-A0A1V6GTK8-F1
#
_entry.id   AF-A0A1V6GTK8-F1
#
_cell.length_a   1.000
_cell.length_b   1.000
_cell.length_c   1.000
_cell.angle_alpha   90.00
_cell.angle_beta   90.00
_cell.angle_gamma   90.00
#
_symmetry.space_group_name_H-M   'P 1'
#
loop_
_entity.id
_entity.type
_entity.pdbx_description
1 polymer ?
#
loop_
_entity_poly.entity_id
_entity_poly.type
_entity_poly.pdbx_seq_one_letter_code
_entity_poly.pdbx_strand_id
1 'polypeptide(L)'
;MNMQSRVIIVCVGLIILSLSNTEIQCYEKITHEQINTFILSEDICDFSLNDYLMNNVGLIRGVKHELADRPVIYNDWFGVILKAKQTPERCISEGGRDEDSPFIRCKNHFHDPLKEWSRAGLYEGGVLAGGDSSILWAQREEGTQYLGNYSWHDVRQYFYRGLTSSEDKERAENLIKTFNGVGRLMHLVQDSSVPEHVRNDGHVLPILNFEKYLSGNEIHKWLINQTCYAFMSSAFSLPPNTHAPVPVARIVDTDRYDGTNPDVTMTSPTGLAEYTNANYFSTDTVFTTDDYPYPSWESVNHTVIRVQDPRNEADDVHREYLVKMHHGDTSYRLCTAPVLYGQVPETVDYLAPILDENVYGDYAERLIPRAVSYSAGLLKYFFRGTLELKLPPDGVYCFRPDEPADPRTQGFDRVSLYVRNTTDTGEQMTGGSIDLVVKYRFLTDDPDAQDPRPAARDPFAQYTPENLPALSDPLYIVKKLDDRTDHQIPLSEPVLIEFDLSDDQIPLWAVDVSFSVVYRGRLGGGEHGHVVEEGAVCVGYNDVAEPTPLYVVNDTDTVCYNDEWRRASDLDDVTPTMITHAYIRFSEEGQPRDATVEQGGHIHSFLNLDPGRYKRVYLLSDYRYNQSVHYVYHLAGESDVFSETATFLRQSIRSGIFYDQDSDALTRHYPVLDTFRNVTFWNMFYVHNPDVCTLDTCPGDCDYHDNPYELTQTE
;
A
#
# COMPACT_ATOMS: atom_id res chain seq x y z
N MET A 1 16.36 49.20 25.94
CA MET A 1 17.22 48.86 24.79
C MET A 1 17.93 50.11 24.29
N ASN A 2 19.25 50.09 24.24
CA ASN A 2 20.13 51.15 23.72
C ASN A 2 19.89 51.35 22.21
N MET A 3 20.05 52.58 21.70
CA MET A 3 19.91 52.91 20.27
C MET A 3 20.75 52.01 19.34
N GLN A 4 21.96 51.61 19.76
CA GLN A 4 22.77 50.61 19.05
C GLN A 4 22.08 49.24 18.97
N SER A 5 21.41 48.79 20.03
CA SER A 5 20.65 47.53 20.01
C SER A 5 19.41 47.60 19.12
N ARG A 6 18.80 48.78 18.97
CA ARG A 6 17.69 49.01 18.04
C ARG A 6 18.17 49.03 16.59
N VAL A 7 19.32 49.65 16.31
CA VAL A 7 19.94 49.64 14.98
C VAL A 7 20.38 48.23 14.59
N ILE A 8 20.95 47.45 15.50
CA ILE A 8 21.32 46.04 15.23
C ILE A 8 20.08 45.19 14.95
N ILE A 9 18.98 45.34 15.71
CA ILE A 9 17.75 44.57 15.45
C ILE A 9 17.06 45.03 14.16
N VAL A 10 17.09 46.31 13.83
CA VAL A 10 16.57 46.81 12.54
C VAL A 10 17.47 46.37 11.40
N CYS A 11 18.79 46.35 11.54
CA CYS A 11 19.71 45.84 10.53
C CYS A 11 19.60 44.32 10.36
N VAL A 12 19.47 43.54 11.43
CA VAL A 12 19.22 42.08 11.38
C VAL A 12 17.83 41.80 10.81
N GLY A 13 16.82 42.58 11.18
CA GLY A 13 15.47 42.49 10.62
C GLY A 13 15.43 42.86 9.13
N LEU A 14 16.19 43.88 8.70
CA LEU A 14 16.35 44.25 7.29
C LEU A 14 17.22 43.26 6.52
N ILE A 15 18.21 42.63 7.15
CA ILE A 15 19.01 41.54 6.56
C ILE A 15 18.15 40.29 6.39
N ILE A 16 17.30 39.94 7.36
CA ILE A 16 16.33 38.84 7.25
C ILE A 16 15.26 39.16 6.20
N LEU A 17 14.77 40.41 6.12
CA LEU A 17 13.84 40.85 5.06
C LEU A 17 14.49 40.95 3.67
N SER A 18 15.79 41.24 3.59
CA SER A 18 16.53 41.22 2.32
C SER A 18 16.90 39.79 1.92
N LEU A 19 17.18 38.90 2.88
CA LEU A 19 17.45 37.48 2.64
C LEU A 19 16.18 36.66 2.40
N SER A 20 15.01 37.13 2.88
CA SER A 20 13.71 36.56 2.49
C SER A 20 13.26 36.96 1.10
N ASN A 21 13.95 37.93 0.48
CA ASN A 21 13.73 38.40 -0.90
C ASN A 21 14.91 38.04 -1.84
N THR A 22 15.91 37.30 -1.36
CA THR A 22 16.88 36.63 -2.22
C THR A 22 16.41 35.20 -2.42
N GLU A 23 15.50 35.04 -3.37
CA GLU A 23 14.97 33.75 -3.81
C GLU A 23 16.08 33.00 -4.55
N ILE A 24 16.70 31.96 -3.99
CA ILE A 24 17.43 31.01 -4.85
C ILE A 24 16.33 30.23 -5.59
N GLN A 25 16.18 30.44 -6.89
CA GLN A 25 15.13 29.87 -7.72
C GLN A 25 15.58 28.51 -8.28
N CYS A 26 15.46 27.47 -7.47
CA CYS A 26 14.99 26.17 -7.97
C CYS A 26 13.48 26.36 -8.05
N TYR A 27 12.77 26.33 -9.21
CA TYR A 27 11.30 26.16 -9.15
C TYR A 27 10.45 26.04 -10.43
N GLU A 28 9.59 24.99 -10.49
CA GLU A 28 8.16 25.01 -10.91
C GLU A 28 7.25 23.90 -10.24
N LYS A 29 6.19 24.29 -9.50
CA LYS A 29 5.39 23.47 -8.48
C LYS A 29 4.63 22.37 -9.14
N ILE A 30 4.09 22.77 -10.26
CA ILE A 30 2.99 22.12 -10.94
C ILE A 30 3.54 20.90 -11.70
N THR A 31 4.79 20.99 -12.16
CA THR A 31 5.45 19.93 -12.94
C THR A 31 5.61 18.64 -12.14
N HIS A 32 6.16 18.69 -10.92
CA HIS A 32 6.34 17.51 -10.07
C HIS A 32 5.01 16.89 -9.63
N GLU A 33 4.03 17.74 -9.29
CA GLU A 33 2.66 17.30 -8.98
C GLU A 33 2.04 16.54 -10.15
N GLN A 34 2.24 17.01 -11.38
CA GLN A 34 1.72 16.39 -12.60
C GLN A 34 2.43 15.09 -12.98
N ILE A 35 3.77 15.03 -12.86
CA ILE A 35 4.53 13.78 -13.07
C ILE A 35 4.07 12.71 -12.07
N ASN A 36 3.97 13.05 -10.78
CA ASN A 36 3.49 12.14 -9.75
C ASN A 36 2.06 11.67 -10.05
N THR A 37 1.15 12.59 -10.36
CA THR A 37 -0.24 12.25 -10.68
C THR A 37 -0.32 11.29 -11.88
N PHE A 38 0.48 11.53 -12.92
CA PHE A 38 0.55 10.66 -14.09
C PHE A 38 1.07 9.25 -13.75
N ILE A 39 2.13 9.14 -12.94
CA ILE A 39 2.64 7.83 -12.49
C ILE A 39 1.58 7.04 -11.71
N LEU A 40 0.70 7.73 -10.97
CA LEU A 40 -0.33 7.09 -10.15
C LEU A 40 -1.57 6.67 -10.94
N SER A 41 -1.78 7.25 -12.13
CA SER A 41 -2.91 6.91 -13.01
C SER A 41 -2.58 5.82 -14.03
N GLU A 42 -1.31 5.44 -14.17
CA GLU A 42 -0.81 4.53 -15.21
C GLU A 42 -0.03 3.36 -14.59
N ASP A 43 -0.01 2.22 -15.27
CA ASP A 43 0.82 1.07 -14.89
C ASP A 43 2.23 1.21 -15.48
N ILE A 44 3.09 1.97 -14.78
CA ILE A 44 4.46 2.22 -15.22
C ILE A 44 5.42 1.21 -14.56
N CYS A 45 6.28 0.58 -15.36
CA CYS A 45 7.24 -0.43 -14.89
C CYS A 45 6.59 -1.66 -14.24
N ASP A 46 5.47 -2.10 -14.81
CA ASP A 46 4.69 -3.27 -14.36
C ASP A 46 4.32 -3.17 -12.87
N PHE A 47 4.01 -1.96 -12.40
CA PHE A 47 3.59 -1.71 -11.04
C PHE A 47 2.43 -0.72 -11.02
N SER A 48 1.35 -1.14 -10.35
CA SER A 48 0.18 -0.32 -10.09
C SER A 48 0.09 -0.06 -8.59
N LEU A 49 0.27 1.20 -8.17
CA LEU A 49 0.07 1.54 -6.76
C LEU A 49 -1.39 1.31 -6.36
N ASN A 50 -2.33 1.55 -7.27
CA ASN A 50 -3.75 1.32 -7.03
C ASN A 50 -4.01 -0.13 -6.61
N ASP A 51 -3.55 -1.08 -7.41
CA ASP A 51 -3.77 -2.50 -7.15
C ASP A 51 -3.03 -2.98 -5.91
N TYR A 52 -1.79 -2.50 -5.68
CA TYR A 52 -1.05 -2.81 -4.46
C TYR A 52 -1.82 -2.34 -3.21
N LEU A 53 -2.34 -1.11 -3.21
CA LEU A 53 -3.07 -0.56 -2.07
C LEU A 53 -4.38 -1.31 -1.81
N MET A 54 -5.08 -1.76 -2.87
CA MET A 54 -6.30 -2.57 -2.74
C MET A 54 -6.01 -3.98 -2.25
N ASN A 55 -5.05 -4.66 -2.87
CA ASN A 55 -4.85 -6.10 -2.71
C ASN A 55 -3.89 -6.46 -1.55
N ASN A 56 -2.95 -5.58 -1.20
CA ASN A 56 -1.92 -5.87 -0.20
C ASN A 56 -2.05 -5.03 1.07
N VAL A 57 -2.68 -3.85 1.01
CA VAL A 57 -2.81 -2.94 2.16
C VAL A 57 -4.24 -2.89 2.72
N GLY A 58 -5.26 -3.21 1.91
CA GLY A 58 -6.66 -3.13 2.32
C GLY A 58 -7.28 -1.72 2.22
N LEU A 59 -6.66 -0.82 1.46
CA LEU A 59 -7.27 0.46 1.11
C LEU A 59 -8.24 0.22 -0.06
N ILE A 60 -9.50 -0.07 0.27
CA ILE A 60 -10.49 -0.64 -0.65
C ILE A 60 -10.75 0.16 -1.96
N ARG A 61 -10.38 1.45 -2.01
CA ARG A 61 -10.49 2.30 -3.23
C ARG A 61 -9.12 2.70 -3.80
N GLY A 62 -8.09 1.92 -3.48
CA GLY A 62 -6.71 2.11 -3.93
C GLY A 62 -6.19 3.52 -3.67
N VAL A 63 -5.70 4.16 -4.72
CA VAL A 63 -5.13 5.53 -4.62
C VAL A 63 -6.18 6.61 -4.31
N LYS A 64 -7.47 6.29 -4.45
CA LYS A 64 -8.61 7.17 -4.14
C LYS A 64 -9.22 6.88 -2.77
N HIS A 65 -8.67 5.94 -2.00
CA HIS A 65 -9.16 5.65 -0.65
C HIS A 65 -9.08 6.89 0.23
N GLU A 66 -10.13 7.12 1.00
CA GLU A 66 -10.23 8.26 1.90
C GLU A 66 -9.47 7.94 3.18
N LEU A 67 -8.32 8.60 3.37
CA LEU A 67 -7.54 8.48 4.60
C LEU A 67 -8.12 9.38 5.70
N ALA A 68 -8.60 10.57 5.31
CA ALA A 68 -9.30 11.50 6.18
C ALA A 68 -10.06 12.55 5.36
N ASP A 69 -11.28 12.93 5.77
CA ASP A 69 -12.10 13.94 5.06
C ASP A 69 -11.59 15.37 5.26
N ARG A 70 -11.33 15.77 6.52
CA ARG A 70 -10.83 17.13 6.85
C ARG A 70 -9.82 17.09 7.98
N PRO A 71 -8.66 16.45 7.77
CA PRO A 71 -7.69 16.33 8.83
C PRO A 71 -7.13 17.71 9.20
N VAL A 72 -7.05 17.94 10.51
CA VAL A 72 -6.30 19.04 11.09
C VAL A 72 -4.85 18.59 11.13
N ILE A 73 -4.06 18.99 10.14
CA ILE A 73 -2.65 18.59 10.05
C ILE A 73 -1.80 19.69 10.62
N TYR A 74 -0.91 19.34 11.53
CA TYR A 74 0.18 20.23 11.90
C TYR A 74 1.23 20.17 10.79
N ASN A 75 1.34 21.25 10.03
CA ASN A 75 2.44 21.49 9.13
C ASN A 75 3.48 22.29 9.91
N ASP A 76 4.72 21.80 10.03
CA ASP A 76 5.63 22.46 10.98
C ASP A 76 6.09 23.88 10.52
N TRP A 77 5.66 24.37 9.35
CA TRP A 77 5.98 25.71 8.83
C TRP A 77 4.81 26.67 8.99
N PHE A 78 3.61 26.22 8.62
CA PHE A 78 2.39 27.02 8.66
C PHE A 78 1.56 26.81 9.93
N GLY A 79 1.98 25.88 10.79
CA GLY A 79 1.23 25.44 11.95
C GLY A 79 0.03 24.58 11.54
N VAL A 80 -1.10 24.78 12.22
CA VAL A 80 -2.31 23.99 11.98
C VAL A 80 -2.95 24.40 10.65
N ILE A 81 -3.02 23.46 9.69
CA ILE A 81 -3.74 23.63 8.42
C ILE A 81 -4.93 22.65 8.40
N LEU A 82 -6.10 23.18 8.03
CA LEU A 82 -7.23 22.36 7.61
C LEU A 82 -6.99 21.94 6.15
N LYS A 83 -6.66 20.67 5.93
CA LYS A 83 -6.59 20.15 4.56
C LYS A 83 -7.98 19.67 4.11
N ALA A 84 -8.21 19.77 2.81
CA ALA A 84 -9.29 19.05 2.16
C ALA A 84 -9.04 17.54 2.25
N LYS A 85 -10.03 16.75 1.85
CA LYS A 85 -9.98 15.29 1.80
C LYS A 85 -8.64 14.76 1.29
N GLN A 86 -8.02 13.89 2.08
CA GLN A 86 -6.73 13.28 1.80
C GLN A 86 -6.91 11.86 1.28
N THR A 87 -6.28 11.59 0.14
CA THR A 87 -6.18 10.27 -0.50
C THR A 87 -4.71 10.00 -0.81
N PRO A 88 -4.29 8.72 -0.97
CA PRO A 88 -2.92 8.41 -1.38
C PRO A 88 -2.46 9.20 -2.62
N GLU A 89 -3.32 9.28 -3.65
CA GLU A 89 -3.08 10.06 -4.87
C GLU A 89 -2.73 11.52 -4.55
N ARG A 90 -3.62 12.20 -3.82
CA ARG A 90 -3.45 13.59 -3.44
C ARG A 90 -2.20 13.80 -2.61
N CYS A 91 -1.94 12.91 -1.64
CA CYS A 91 -0.79 13.04 -0.75
C CYS A 91 0.53 12.92 -1.52
N ILE A 92 0.66 11.98 -2.46
CA ILE A 92 1.87 11.80 -3.28
C ILE A 92 2.04 12.99 -4.24
N SER A 93 0.98 13.44 -4.90
CA SER A 93 1.03 14.57 -5.83
C SER A 93 1.38 15.88 -5.10
N GLU A 94 0.70 16.21 -3.99
CA GLU A 94 1.03 17.37 -3.16
C GLU A 94 2.41 17.22 -2.50
N GLY A 95 2.84 16.00 -2.17
CA GLY A 95 4.16 15.71 -1.63
C GLY A 95 5.28 16.12 -2.58
N GLY A 96 5.14 15.78 -3.87
CA GLY A 96 6.08 16.22 -4.90
C GLY A 96 6.18 17.73 -4.93
N ARG A 97 5.04 18.42 -5.08
CA ARG A 97 5.00 19.90 -5.04
C ARG A 97 5.61 20.51 -3.78
N ASP A 98 5.32 19.94 -2.62
CA ASP A 98 5.63 20.56 -1.34
C ASP A 98 7.10 20.29 -0.92
N GLU A 99 7.90 19.52 -1.69
CA GLU A 99 9.32 19.28 -1.39
C GLU A 99 10.16 20.55 -1.46
N ASP A 100 9.79 21.46 -2.36
CA ASP A 100 10.42 22.77 -2.48
C ASP A 100 9.93 23.81 -1.46
N SER A 101 9.10 23.38 -0.51
CA SER A 101 8.45 24.26 0.44
C SER A 101 8.81 23.87 1.89
N PRO A 102 9.45 24.78 2.66
CA PRO A 102 9.88 26.12 2.27
C PRO A 102 11.13 26.08 1.39
N PHE A 103 11.40 27.18 0.69
CA PHE A 103 12.53 27.38 -0.22
C PHE A 103 13.90 26.85 0.28
N ILE A 104 14.14 26.88 1.60
CA ILE A 104 15.40 26.37 2.18
C ILE A 104 15.61 24.86 1.93
N ARG A 105 14.55 24.08 1.66
CA ARG A 105 14.66 22.65 1.30
C ARG A 105 15.31 22.45 -0.07
N CYS A 106 15.03 23.33 -1.03
CA CYS A 106 15.54 23.27 -2.40
C CYS A 106 17.08 23.20 -2.48
N LYS A 107 17.78 23.71 -1.47
CA LYS A 107 19.24 23.63 -1.38
C LYS A 107 19.75 22.18 -1.43
N ASN A 108 18.93 21.23 -1.00
CA ASN A 108 19.29 19.81 -0.98
C ASN A 108 18.83 19.05 -2.23
N HIS A 109 18.44 19.73 -3.30
CA HIS A 109 17.91 19.08 -4.52
C HIS A 109 19.02 18.73 -5.53
N PHE A 110 20.24 19.17 -5.25
CA PHE A 110 21.39 19.01 -6.13
C PHE A 110 22.14 17.71 -5.86
N HIS A 111 22.61 17.08 -6.93
CA HIS A 111 23.56 15.98 -6.88
C HIS A 111 24.47 16.01 -8.12
N ASP A 112 25.70 16.47 -7.95
CA ASP A 112 26.75 16.43 -8.98
C ASP A 112 27.45 15.05 -8.95
N PRO A 113 27.20 14.18 -9.95
CA PRO A 113 27.77 12.83 -10.00
C PRO A 113 29.28 12.81 -10.23
N LEU A 114 29.91 13.95 -10.56
CA LEU A 114 31.37 14.04 -10.72
C LEU A 114 32.10 14.32 -9.40
N LYS A 115 31.37 14.44 -8.27
CA LYS A 115 31.92 14.64 -6.94
C LYS A 115 31.66 13.44 -6.05
N GLU A 116 32.52 13.27 -5.05
CA GLU A 116 32.25 12.39 -3.92
C GLU A 116 30.88 12.70 -3.30
N TRP A 117 30.08 11.68 -2.99
CA TRP A 117 28.67 11.87 -2.57
C TRP A 117 28.50 12.81 -1.37
N SER A 118 29.47 12.80 -0.44
CA SER A 118 29.51 13.71 0.71
C SER A 118 29.69 15.19 0.36
N ARG A 119 29.99 15.51 -0.89
CA ARG A 119 30.23 16.85 -1.44
C ARG A 119 29.53 17.07 -2.78
N ALA A 120 28.65 16.16 -3.18
CA ALA A 120 27.89 16.24 -4.42
C ALA A 120 26.67 17.19 -4.33
N GLY A 121 26.38 17.76 -3.16
CA GLY A 121 25.30 18.75 -2.99
C GLY A 121 25.67 20.15 -3.47
N LEU A 122 24.75 21.09 -3.28
CA LEU A 122 24.94 22.48 -3.69
C LEU A 122 26.13 23.11 -2.94
N TYR A 123 27.17 23.47 -3.67
CA TYR A 123 28.34 24.18 -3.17
C TYR A 123 28.36 25.63 -3.66
N GLU A 124 27.96 26.56 -2.79
CA GLU A 124 28.17 28.00 -3.01
C GLU A 124 29.27 28.54 -2.06
N GLY A 125 30.34 29.06 -2.67
CA GLY A 125 31.48 29.63 -1.96
C GLY A 125 31.13 30.85 -1.11
N GLY A 126 30.81 30.64 0.17
CA GLY A 126 30.83 31.70 1.18
C GLY A 126 29.68 31.71 2.19
N VAL A 127 29.96 31.14 3.37
CA VAL A 127 29.42 31.48 4.70
C VAL A 127 27.95 31.13 5.03
N LEU A 128 26.98 31.01 4.11
CA LEU A 128 25.58 30.65 4.50
C LEU A 128 24.69 29.84 3.51
N ALA A 129 25.18 29.31 2.37
CA ALA A 129 24.27 28.91 1.27
C ALA A 129 24.42 27.50 0.62
N GLY A 130 25.13 26.53 1.23
CA GLY A 130 25.19 25.15 0.71
C GLY A 130 24.05 24.25 1.19
N GLY A 131 23.85 23.12 0.51
CA GLY A 131 22.94 22.05 0.90
C GLY A 131 23.58 20.66 0.78
N ASP A 132 23.00 19.68 1.45
CA ASP A 132 23.42 18.28 1.30
C ASP A 132 23.12 17.82 -0.13
N SER A 133 23.80 16.78 -0.59
CA SER A 133 23.38 16.10 -1.80
C SER A 133 21.96 15.53 -1.64
N SER A 134 21.15 15.57 -2.70
CA SER A 134 19.78 15.03 -2.71
C SER A 134 19.70 13.57 -2.28
N ILE A 135 20.69 12.76 -2.65
CA ILE A 135 20.81 11.37 -2.20
C ILE A 135 20.98 11.27 -0.68
N LEU A 136 21.82 12.11 -0.08
CA LEU A 136 22.06 12.11 1.37
C LEU A 136 20.87 12.70 2.12
N TRP A 137 20.29 13.76 1.58
CA TRP A 137 19.08 14.37 2.10
C TRP A 137 17.93 13.36 2.17
N ALA A 138 17.72 12.60 1.10
CA ALA A 138 16.73 11.54 1.01
C ALA A 138 16.96 10.41 2.01
N GLN A 139 18.16 10.23 2.56
CA GLN A 139 18.51 9.12 3.46
C GLN A 139 19.00 9.55 4.84
N ARG A 140 18.72 10.80 5.23
CA ARG A 140 19.00 11.26 6.59
C ARG A 140 18.33 10.35 7.64
N GLU A 141 18.94 10.27 8.82
CA GLU A 141 18.36 9.51 9.93
C GLU A 141 16.96 10.04 10.30
N GLU A 142 16.11 9.16 10.84
CA GLU A 142 14.74 9.50 11.27
C GLU A 142 14.76 10.77 12.14
N GLY A 143 13.96 11.77 11.77
CA GLY A 143 13.79 13.02 12.52
C GLY A 143 14.90 14.05 12.34
N THR A 144 15.87 13.83 11.44
CA THR A 144 17.06 14.71 11.29
C THR A 144 17.06 15.60 10.05
N GLN A 145 16.07 15.47 9.18
CA GLN A 145 15.82 16.50 8.18
C GLN A 145 15.34 17.79 8.88
N TYR A 146 15.63 18.95 8.29
CA TYR A 146 15.11 20.22 8.77
C TYR A 146 13.87 20.61 7.97
N LEU A 147 12.96 21.37 8.60
CA LEU A 147 11.75 21.86 7.94
C LEU A 147 10.95 20.70 7.29
N GLY A 148 10.80 19.60 8.03
CA GLY A 148 10.04 18.41 7.62
C GLY A 148 10.87 17.16 7.60
N ASN A 149 10.32 16.10 8.19
CA ASN A 149 10.96 14.79 8.30
C ASN A 149 10.32 13.82 7.30
N TYR A 150 10.93 13.71 6.13
CA TYR A 150 10.49 12.88 4.99
C TYR A 150 11.66 12.18 4.32
N SER A 151 12.71 11.84 5.08
CA SER A 151 13.75 10.93 4.60
C SER A 151 13.16 9.53 4.36
N TRP A 152 13.85 8.68 3.61
CA TRP A 152 13.51 7.27 3.42
C TRP A 152 13.19 6.58 4.74
N HIS A 153 13.99 6.84 5.78
CA HIS A 153 13.82 6.24 7.10
C HIS A 153 12.57 6.76 7.82
N ASP A 154 12.28 8.06 7.74
CA ASP A 154 11.03 8.63 8.26
C ASP A 154 9.81 8.01 7.57
N VAL A 155 9.85 7.93 6.23
CA VAL A 155 8.72 7.45 5.44
C VAL A 155 8.47 5.95 5.66
N ARG A 156 9.53 5.14 5.81
CA ARG A 156 9.41 3.74 6.25
C ARG A 156 8.76 3.61 7.63
N GLN A 157 9.15 4.46 8.57
CA GLN A 157 8.58 4.46 9.91
C GLN A 157 7.10 4.87 9.88
N TYR A 158 6.74 5.92 9.15
CA TYR A 158 5.34 6.32 8.99
C TYR A 158 4.52 5.19 8.36
N PHE A 159 5.06 4.48 7.36
CA PHE A 159 4.32 3.38 6.75
C PHE A 159 4.05 2.27 7.75
N TYR A 160 5.07 1.86 8.51
CA TYR A 160 4.90 0.87 9.57
C TYR A 160 3.83 1.31 10.59
N ARG A 161 3.92 2.54 11.13
CA ARG A 161 2.93 3.06 12.09
C ARG A 161 1.53 3.21 11.51
N GLY A 162 1.43 3.59 10.24
CA GLY A 162 0.17 3.67 9.50
C GLY A 162 -0.52 2.31 9.39
N LEU A 163 0.27 1.24 9.32
CA LEU A 163 -0.23 -0.14 9.27
C LEU A 163 -0.46 -0.75 10.65
N THR A 164 0.26 -0.35 11.70
CA THR A 164 0.26 -1.04 13.02
C THR A 164 -0.23 -0.18 14.20
N SER A 165 -0.76 1.02 13.99
CA SER A 165 -1.41 1.75 15.08
C SER A 165 -2.78 1.14 15.40
N SER A 166 -3.14 1.06 16.69
CA SER A 166 -4.47 0.65 17.15
C SER A 166 -5.51 1.78 17.05
N GLU A 167 -5.06 3.02 16.88
CA GLU A 167 -5.90 4.21 16.82
C GLU A 167 -6.08 4.68 15.37
N ASP A 168 -7.32 4.70 14.87
CA ASP A 168 -7.64 5.01 13.47
C ASP A 168 -7.07 6.37 13.02
N LYS A 169 -7.18 7.38 13.88
CA LYS A 169 -6.63 8.71 13.61
C LYS A 169 -5.11 8.70 13.45
N GLU A 170 -4.38 7.97 14.30
CA GLU A 170 -2.93 7.86 14.19
C GLU A 170 -2.53 7.06 12.93
N ARG A 171 -3.31 6.02 12.57
CA ARG A 171 -3.12 5.30 11.30
C ARG A 171 -3.24 6.24 10.12
N ALA A 172 -4.33 6.99 10.05
CA ALA A 172 -4.60 7.96 9.00
C ALA A 172 -3.49 9.03 8.90
N GLU A 173 -3.07 9.61 10.02
CA GLU A 173 -1.99 10.61 10.07
C GLU A 173 -0.66 10.05 9.53
N ASN A 174 -0.29 8.82 9.92
CA ASN A 174 0.94 8.20 9.47
C ASN A 174 0.87 7.75 8.01
N LEU A 175 -0.28 7.27 7.52
CA LEU A 175 -0.48 6.97 6.09
C LEU A 175 -0.39 8.24 5.24
N ILE A 176 -0.99 9.36 5.68
CA ILE A 176 -0.86 10.66 5.02
C ILE A 176 0.61 11.08 4.92
N LYS A 177 1.38 10.97 6.02
CA LYS A 177 2.82 11.27 6.03
C LYS A 177 3.63 10.33 5.14
N THR A 178 3.25 9.05 5.07
CA THR A 178 3.86 8.06 4.18
C THR A 178 3.72 8.49 2.74
N PHE A 179 2.50 8.70 2.27
CA PHE A 179 2.23 9.06 0.89
C PHE A 179 2.80 10.44 0.52
N ASN A 180 2.73 11.42 1.44
CA ASN A 180 3.39 12.72 1.23
C ASN A 180 4.91 12.57 1.10
N GLY A 181 5.53 11.77 1.96
CA GLY A 181 6.96 11.51 1.93
C GLY A 181 7.42 10.75 0.68
N VAL A 182 6.67 9.75 0.21
CA VAL A 182 6.95 9.08 -1.06
C VAL A 182 6.94 10.08 -2.22
N GLY A 183 5.95 10.99 -2.27
CA GLY A 183 5.91 12.07 -3.27
C GLY A 183 7.14 12.98 -3.25
N ARG A 184 7.62 13.34 -2.05
CA ARG A 184 8.85 14.13 -1.85
C ARG A 184 10.11 13.39 -2.27
N LEU A 185 10.18 12.08 -2.04
CA LEU A 185 11.31 11.27 -2.49
C LEU A 185 11.31 11.12 -4.02
N MET A 186 10.13 10.99 -4.66
CA MET A 186 9.99 11.01 -6.12
C MET A 186 10.43 12.34 -6.72
N HIS A 187 10.15 13.45 -6.05
CA HIS A 187 10.60 14.80 -6.44
C HIS A 187 12.13 14.86 -6.59
N LEU A 188 12.89 14.40 -5.58
CA LEU A 188 14.35 14.43 -5.63
C LEU A 188 14.94 13.59 -6.78
N VAL A 189 14.26 12.51 -7.16
CA VAL A 189 14.62 11.73 -8.36
C VAL A 189 14.33 12.53 -9.63
N GLN A 190 13.21 13.24 -9.70
CA GLN A 190 12.86 14.10 -10.84
C GLN A 190 13.86 15.22 -11.01
N ASP A 191 14.32 15.84 -9.93
CA ASP A 191 15.35 16.88 -9.97
C ASP A 191 16.69 16.38 -10.54
N SER A 192 16.98 15.08 -10.42
CA SER A 192 18.15 14.48 -11.06
C SER A 192 18.06 14.43 -12.60
N SER A 193 16.89 14.72 -13.17
CA SER A 193 16.69 14.93 -14.62
C SER A 193 16.88 16.38 -15.07
N VAL A 194 17.07 17.32 -14.15
CA VAL A 194 17.25 18.74 -14.46
C VAL A 194 18.75 19.04 -14.56
N PRO A 195 19.24 19.54 -15.71
CA PRO A 195 20.67 19.82 -15.90
C PRO A 195 21.28 20.72 -14.83
N GLU A 196 20.54 21.73 -14.36
CA GLU A 196 20.94 22.65 -13.31
C GLU A 196 21.26 21.93 -11.97
N HIS A 197 20.37 21.01 -11.54
CA HIS A 197 20.49 20.30 -10.26
C HIS A 197 21.65 19.30 -10.24
N VAL A 198 22.07 18.80 -11.40
CA VAL A 198 23.18 17.84 -11.51
C VAL A 198 24.51 18.47 -11.88
N ARG A 199 24.53 19.79 -12.12
CA ARG A 199 25.72 20.57 -12.47
C ARG A 199 26.01 21.70 -11.47
N ASN A 200 25.48 21.59 -10.26
CA ASN A 200 25.71 22.56 -9.19
C ASN A 200 25.44 24.01 -9.67
N ASP A 201 24.45 24.18 -10.54
CA ASP A 201 24.18 25.43 -11.26
C ASP A 201 22.92 26.09 -10.66
N GLY A 202 23.09 26.65 -9.46
CA GLY A 202 22.01 27.32 -8.73
C GLY A 202 21.87 28.78 -9.14
N HIS A 203 20.64 29.23 -9.43
CA HIS A 203 20.35 30.62 -9.78
C HIS A 203 19.38 31.28 -8.81
N VAL A 204 19.55 32.59 -8.60
CA VAL A 204 18.75 33.42 -7.67
C VAL A 204 17.78 34.38 -8.38
N LEU A 205 17.75 34.38 -9.72
CA LEU A 205 16.95 35.32 -10.52
C LEU A 205 16.21 34.59 -11.65
N PRO A 206 14.99 35.04 -12.03
CA PRO A 206 14.15 34.37 -13.01
C PRO A 206 14.69 34.53 -14.44
N ILE A 207 15.59 33.63 -14.83
CA ILE A 207 16.06 33.42 -16.20
C ILE A 207 15.21 32.30 -16.85
N LEU A 208 15.16 32.22 -18.18
CA LEU A 208 14.50 31.10 -18.88
C LEU A 208 15.36 29.83 -18.68
N ASN A 209 14.97 28.97 -17.74
CA ASN A 209 15.62 27.68 -17.44
C ASN A 209 14.72 26.49 -17.83
N PHE A 210 15.24 25.26 -17.69
CA PHE A 210 14.52 24.04 -18.10
C PHE A 210 13.20 23.85 -17.34
N GLU A 211 13.19 24.06 -16.02
CA GLU A 211 11.98 23.92 -15.19
C GLU A 211 10.88 24.90 -15.63
N LYS A 212 11.23 26.16 -15.93
CA LYS A 212 10.29 27.19 -16.39
C LYS A 212 9.74 26.93 -17.79
N TYR A 213 10.50 26.26 -18.65
CA TYR A 213 9.98 25.80 -19.94
C TYR A 213 8.82 24.79 -19.75
N LEU A 214 8.91 23.92 -18.75
CA LEU A 214 7.92 22.87 -18.50
C LEU A 214 6.60 23.39 -17.90
N SER A 215 6.60 24.52 -17.17
CA SER A 215 5.39 25.04 -16.49
C SER A 215 4.36 25.73 -17.38
N GLY A 216 4.69 26.04 -18.65
CA GLY A 216 3.79 26.69 -19.60
C GLY A 216 2.58 25.86 -20.08
N ASN A 217 2.27 24.72 -19.44
CA ASN A 217 1.39 23.62 -19.87
C ASN A 217 2.01 22.60 -20.85
N GLU A 218 3.32 22.68 -21.12
CA GLU A 218 3.99 21.75 -22.04
C GLU A 218 4.19 20.35 -21.46
N ILE A 219 4.26 20.17 -20.13
CA ILE A 219 4.55 18.86 -19.53
C ILE A 219 3.54 17.76 -19.92
N HIS A 220 2.25 18.07 -20.05
CA HIS A 220 1.24 17.08 -20.47
C HIS A 220 1.53 16.46 -21.83
N LYS A 221 2.07 17.23 -22.78
CA LYS A 221 2.49 16.72 -24.09
C LYS A 221 3.60 15.68 -23.97
N TRP A 222 4.48 15.84 -22.98
CA TRP A 222 5.61 14.96 -22.75
C TRP A 222 5.26 13.71 -21.91
N LEU A 223 4.12 13.69 -21.23
CA LEU A 223 3.68 12.54 -20.42
C LEU A 223 2.93 11.46 -21.23
N ILE A 224 2.59 11.72 -22.50
CA ILE A 224 1.80 10.77 -23.29
C ILE A 224 2.66 9.56 -23.72
N ASN A 225 2.08 8.35 -23.66
CA ASN A 225 2.68 7.08 -24.13
C ASN A 225 4.00 6.70 -23.45
N GLN A 226 4.18 7.05 -22.19
CA GLN A 226 5.37 6.68 -21.44
C GLN A 226 5.35 5.20 -21.07
N THR A 227 6.53 4.56 -21.15
CA THR A 227 6.76 3.17 -20.74
C THR A 227 8.02 3.08 -19.91
N CYS A 228 8.26 1.92 -19.28
CA CYS A 228 9.43 1.74 -18.42
C CYS A 228 10.74 1.80 -19.20
N TYR A 229 11.71 2.55 -18.71
CA TYR A 229 13.09 2.46 -19.18
C TYR A 229 13.76 1.22 -18.59
N ALA A 230 14.12 0.29 -19.49
CA ALA A 230 14.64 -1.03 -19.15
C ALA A 230 15.93 -1.04 -18.29
N PHE A 231 16.64 0.09 -18.21
CA PHE A 231 17.99 0.16 -17.63
C PHE A 231 18.03 0.40 -16.11
N MET A 232 16.88 0.57 -15.47
CA MET A 232 16.75 1.02 -14.08
C MET A 232 16.82 -0.10 -13.03
N SER A 233 16.23 -1.27 -13.27
CA SER A 233 16.07 -2.29 -12.22
C SER A 233 17.39 -2.91 -11.74
N SER A 234 18.39 -2.99 -12.62
CA SER A 234 19.73 -3.48 -12.28
C SER A 234 20.50 -2.53 -11.34
N ALA A 235 20.13 -1.25 -11.26
CA ALA A 235 20.77 -0.28 -10.38
C ALA A 235 20.59 -0.62 -8.89
N PHE A 236 19.44 -1.18 -8.50
CA PHE A 236 19.17 -1.61 -7.11
C PHE A 236 20.06 -2.76 -6.63
N SER A 237 20.73 -3.46 -7.55
CA SER A 237 21.62 -4.58 -7.23
C SER A 237 23.10 -4.16 -7.13
N LEU A 238 23.41 -2.88 -7.38
CA LEU A 238 24.76 -2.36 -7.21
C LEU A 238 25.14 -2.28 -5.72
N PRO A 239 26.44 -2.45 -5.37
CA PRO A 239 26.89 -2.30 -3.99
C PRO A 239 26.46 -0.95 -3.39
N PRO A 240 25.93 -0.93 -2.16
CA PRO A 240 25.52 0.31 -1.51
C PRO A 240 26.72 1.24 -1.27
N ASN A 241 26.48 2.54 -1.40
CA ASN A 241 27.46 3.56 -1.03
C ASN A 241 27.44 3.76 0.50
N THR A 242 28.59 3.98 1.11
CA THR A 242 28.70 4.11 2.57
C THR A 242 27.99 5.34 3.14
N HIS A 243 27.77 6.38 2.34
CA HIS A 243 27.08 7.60 2.77
C HIS A 243 25.56 7.54 2.60
N ALA A 244 25.08 6.72 1.66
CA ALA A 244 23.66 6.50 1.40
C ALA A 244 23.44 5.01 1.07
N PRO A 245 23.28 4.17 2.11
CA PRO A 245 23.27 2.72 1.98
C PRO A 245 21.96 2.15 1.44
N VAL A 246 20.86 2.91 1.41
CA VAL A 246 19.60 2.44 0.83
C VAL A 246 19.76 2.36 -0.70
N PRO A 247 19.49 1.21 -1.33
CA PRO A 247 19.76 0.98 -2.76
C PRO A 247 19.09 1.95 -3.72
N VAL A 248 18.01 2.62 -3.30
CA VAL A 248 17.32 3.63 -4.09
C VAL A 248 18.24 4.77 -4.54
N ALA A 249 19.33 5.07 -3.82
CA ALA A 249 20.33 6.05 -4.26
C ALA A 249 20.91 5.72 -5.65
N ARG A 250 21.01 4.44 -5.99
CA ARG A 250 21.66 3.98 -7.22
C ARG A 250 20.88 4.31 -8.50
N ILE A 251 19.59 4.66 -8.40
CA ILE A 251 18.85 5.16 -9.56
C ILE A 251 19.24 6.62 -9.88
N VAL A 252 19.81 7.36 -8.92
CA VAL A 252 20.32 8.71 -9.13
C VAL A 252 21.78 8.65 -9.60
N ASP A 253 22.62 7.87 -8.92
CA ASP A 253 24.05 7.75 -9.24
C ASP A 253 24.60 6.32 -9.04
N THR A 254 25.20 5.78 -10.09
CA THR A 254 25.80 4.44 -10.13
C THR A 254 27.33 4.43 -10.00
N ASP A 255 27.98 5.59 -9.80
CA ASP A 255 29.43 5.80 -9.78
C ASP A 255 30.14 5.33 -11.08
N ARG A 256 29.46 5.39 -12.23
CA ARG A 256 29.98 4.90 -13.52
C ARG A 256 30.52 6.01 -14.41
N TYR A 257 29.95 7.21 -14.35
CA TYR A 257 30.38 8.35 -15.14
C TYR A 257 31.30 9.26 -14.31
N ASP A 258 32.57 9.30 -14.69
CA ASP A 258 33.63 10.04 -14.01
C ASP A 258 34.05 11.33 -14.76
N GLY A 259 33.27 11.74 -15.75
CA GLY A 259 33.55 12.91 -16.58
C GLY A 259 34.45 12.63 -17.79
N THR A 260 34.92 11.39 -17.99
CA THR A 260 35.87 11.08 -19.08
C THR A 260 35.22 10.45 -20.31
N ASN A 261 34.11 9.70 -20.13
CA ASN A 261 33.45 8.98 -21.22
C ASN A 261 31.91 9.02 -21.09
N PRO A 262 31.22 9.96 -21.76
CA PRO A 262 29.76 10.06 -21.73
C PRO A 262 29.04 8.81 -22.25
N ASP A 263 29.65 8.00 -23.13
CA ASP A 263 29.01 6.80 -23.70
C ASP A 263 28.64 5.76 -22.62
N VAL A 264 29.29 5.80 -21.45
CA VAL A 264 28.95 4.91 -20.32
C VAL A 264 27.50 5.09 -19.85
N THR A 265 26.97 6.32 -19.96
CA THR A 265 25.61 6.69 -19.55
C THR A 265 24.51 6.19 -20.50
N MET A 266 24.91 5.62 -21.65
CA MET A 266 24.01 5.02 -22.62
C MET A 266 23.84 3.50 -22.42
N THR A 267 24.42 2.95 -21.35
CA THR A 267 24.40 1.51 -21.03
C THR A 267 23.82 1.26 -19.63
N SER A 268 23.30 0.07 -19.37
CA SER A 268 22.74 -0.27 -18.04
C SER A 268 23.78 -0.91 -17.11
N PRO A 269 23.70 -0.66 -15.79
CA PRO A 269 22.89 0.39 -15.15
C PRO A 269 23.50 1.79 -15.39
N THR A 270 22.67 2.84 -15.31
CA THR A 270 23.11 4.24 -15.31
C THR A 270 22.22 5.01 -14.35
N GLY A 271 22.80 5.91 -13.55
CA GLY A 271 22.06 6.84 -12.71
C GLY A 271 21.50 8.02 -13.51
N LEU A 272 20.33 8.52 -13.12
CA LEU A 272 19.69 9.63 -13.81
C LEU A 272 20.56 10.90 -13.78
N ALA A 273 21.22 11.18 -12.66
CA ALA A 273 22.10 12.34 -12.55
C ALA A 273 23.31 12.23 -13.48
N GLU A 274 23.91 11.04 -13.58
CA GLU A 274 25.03 10.77 -14.50
C GLU A 274 24.65 11.00 -15.96
N TYR A 275 23.50 10.44 -16.38
CA TYR A 275 22.98 10.63 -17.74
C TYR A 275 22.71 12.11 -18.03
N THR A 276 22.05 12.81 -17.11
CA THR A 276 21.72 14.23 -17.29
C THR A 276 23.01 15.07 -17.35
N ASN A 277 23.94 14.85 -16.41
CA ASN A 277 25.20 15.57 -16.34
C ASN A 277 26.06 15.33 -17.60
N ALA A 278 26.20 14.10 -18.07
CA ALA A 278 27.07 13.81 -19.22
C ALA A 278 26.58 14.41 -20.56
N ASN A 279 25.28 14.64 -20.70
CA ASN A 279 24.65 14.85 -22.00
C ASN A 279 24.09 16.25 -22.25
N TYR A 280 23.74 17.02 -21.22
CA TYR A 280 23.01 18.28 -21.37
C TYR A 280 23.75 19.43 -20.70
N PHE A 281 23.62 20.64 -21.24
CA PHE A 281 24.08 21.84 -20.54
C PHE A 281 23.02 22.34 -19.57
N SER A 282 23.47 23.02 -18.53
CA SER A 282 22.67 23.95 -17.74
C SER A 282 22.96 25.38 -18.19
N THR A 283 22.14 26.34 -17.75
CA THR A 283 22.18 27.73 -18.24
C THR A 283 23.58 28.38 -18.15
N ASP A 284 24.32 28.20 -17.05
CA ASP A 284 25.64 28.82 -16.86
C ASP A 284 26.82 27.88 -17.18
N THR A 285 26.57 26.69 -17.75
CA THR A 285 27.63 25.71 -18.08
C THR A 285 27.90 25.54 -19.58
N VAL A 286 27.26 26.36 -20.44
CA VAL A 286 27.40 26.27 -21.90
C VAL A 286 28.79 26.75 -22.37
N PHE A 287 29.77 25.85 -22.39
CA PHE A 287 31.18 26.10 -22.75
C PHE A 287 31.88 27.17 -21.90
N THR A 288 31.43 27.37 -20.67
CA THR A 288 31.90 28.42 -19.74
C THR A 288 32.78 27.90 -18.61
N THR A 289 32.83 26.59 -18.37
CA THR A 289 33.57 25.97 -17.26
C THR A 289 34.27 24.68 -17.69
N ASP A 290 35.41 24.38 -17.06
CA ASP A 290 36.15 23.12 -17.18
C ASP A 290 35.70 22.08 -16.14
N ASP A 291 34.84 22.45 -15.19
CA ASP A 291 34.33 21.54 -14.15
C ASP A 291 33.46 20.40 -14.73
N TYR A 292 32.86 20.64 -15.90
CA TYR A 292 32.04 19.67 -16.63
C TYR A 292 32.63 19.45 -18.04
N PRO A 293 33.48 18.43 -18.24
CA PRO A 293 34.21 18.23 -19.50
C PRO A 293 33.33 17.95 -20.73
N TYR A 294 32.11 17.46 -20.50
CA TYR A 294 31.13 17.16 -21.53
C TYR A 294 29.78 17.80 -21.21
N PRO A 295 28.94 18.09 -22.23
CA PRO A 295 29.28 18.08 -23.65
C PRO A 295 30.39 19.09 -24.01
N SER A 296 31.27 18.72 -24.94
CA SER A 296 32.40 19.56 -25.35
C SER A 296 32.21 20.11 -26.76
N TRP A 297 33.11 21.00 -27.21
CA TRP A 297 33.12 21.48 -28.60
C TRP A 297 33.30 20.34 -29.61
N GLU A 298 33.91 19.23 -29.21
CA GLU A 298 34.06 18.03 -30.04
C GLU A 298 32.79 17.16 -30.07
N SER A 299 31.83 17.41 -29.17
CA SER A 299 30.55 16.70 -29.14
C SER A 299 29.53 17.24 -30.15
N VAL A 300 29.76 18.41 -30.75
CA VAL A 300 28.75 19.14 -31.51
C VAL A 300 29.13 19.41 -32.96
N ASN A 301 28.10 19.46 -33.83
CA ASN A 301 28.20 20.00 -35.18
C ASN A 301 27.29 21.23 -35.32
N HIS A 302 27.75 22.23 -36.08
CA HIS A 302 26.92 23.38 -36.46
C HIS A 302 25.88 22.97 -37.50
N THR A 303 24.64 23.45 -37.34
CA THR A 303 23.55 23.23 -38.30
C THR A 303 22.60 24.41 -38.32
N VAL A 304 22.05 24.72 -39.50
CA VAL A 304 20.98 25.71 -39.69
C VAL A 304 19.64 24.98 -39.79
N ILE A 305 18.73 25.26 -38.87
CA ILE A 305 17.40 24.64 -38.77
C ILE A 305 16.34 25.70 -39.04
N ARG A 306 15.28 25.32 -39.78
CA ARG A 306 14.09 26.17 -39.91
C ARG A 306 13.22 25.99 -38.69
N VAL A 307 12.91 27.08 -38.02
CA VAL A 307 11.98 27.13 -36.88
C VAL A 307 10.90 28.16 -37.19
N GLN A 308 9.70 27.96 -36.65
CA GLN A 308 8.61 28.92 -36.81
C GLN A 308 9.03 30.31 -36.28
N ASP A 309 8.73 31.41 -37.00
CA ASP A 309 9.07 32.75 -36.53
C ASP A 309 8.26 33.08 -35.28
N PRO A 310 8.90 33.28 -34.11
CA PRO A 310 8.17 33.61 -32.87
C PRO A 310 7.44 34.96 -32.94
N ARG A 311 7.68 35.78 -33.98
CA ARG A 311 7.01 37.06 -34.23
C ARG A 311 5.91 36.95 -35.29
N ASN A 312 5.88 35.86 -36.07
CA ASN A 312 4.87 35.59 -37.08
C ASN A 312 4.72 34.09 -37.31
N GLU A 313 3.71 33.50 -36.69
CA GLU A 313 3.43 32.05 -36.80
C GLU A 313 3.19 31.55 -38.24
N ALA A 314 2.96 32.44 -39.22
CA ALA A 314 2.78 32.09 -40.62
C ALA A 314 4.09 31.90 -41.41
N ASP A 315 5.24 32.26 -40.84
CA ASP A 315 6.55 32.22 -41.50
C ASP A 315 7.54 31.34 -40.72
N ASP A 316 8.56 30.82 -41.43
CA ASP A 316 9.71 30.15 -40.83
C ASP A 316 10.95 31.06 -40.88
N VAL A 317 11.74 31.06 -39.82
CA VAL A 317 13.08 31.66 -39.77
C VAL A 317 14.17 30.58 -39.70
N HIS A 318 15.30 30.88 -40.32
CA HIS A 318 16.50 30.08 -40.17
C HIS A 318 17.19 30.45 -38.85
N ARG A 319 17.38 29.45 -37.97
CA ARG A 319 18.10 29.60 -36.71
C ARG A 319 19.26 28.60 -36.67
N GLU A 320 20.38 29.05 -36.13
CA GLU A 320 21.61 28.26 -36.07
C GLU A 320 21.72 27.58 -34.71
N TYR A 321 22.05 26.29 -34.73
CA TYR A 321 22.18 25.44 -33.55
C TYR A 321 23.51 24.68 -33.57
N LEU A 322 24.02 24.39 -32.39
CA LEU A 322 25.00 23.34 -32.18
C LEU A 322 24.23 22.07 -31.82
N VAL A 323 24.30 21.08 -32.70
CA VAL A 323 23.60 19.80 -32.56
C VAL A 323 24.57 18.79 -31.98
N LYS A 324 24.18 18.07 -30.94
CA LYS A 324 25.00 17.04 -30.33
C LYS A 324 25.07 15.81 -31.22
N MET A 325 26.26 15.49 -31.72
CA MET A 325 26.49 14.40 -32.68
C MET A 325 27.45 13.33 -32.16
N HIS A 326 28.17 13.61 -31.07
CA HIS A 326 29.16 12.70 -30.50
C HIS A 326 29.09 12.65 -28.95
N HIS A 327 29.70 11.60 -28.39
CA HIS A 327 29.92 11.32 -26.96
C HIS A 327 28.64 11.27 -26.11
N GLY A 328 28.04 10.10 -25.89
CA GLY A 328 26.82 9.91 -25.10
C GLY A 328 25.56 9.90 -25.96
N ASP A 329 24.48 10.52 -25.49
CA ASP A 329 23.25 10.71 -26.26
C ASP A 329 23.48 11.70 -27.42
N THR A 330 22.83 11.52 -28.55
CA THR A 330 23.09 12.29 -29.78
C THR A 330 21.82 12.58 -30.57
N SER A 331 21.96 13.36 -31.64
CA SER A 331 20.90 13.71 -32.59
C SER A 331 19.85 14.67 -32.03
N TYR A 332 20.28 15.69 -31.28
CA TYR A 332 19.41 16.76 -30.78
C TYR A 332 20.11 18.11 -30.67
N ARG A 333 19.33 19.20 -30.65
CA ARG A 333 19.82 20.57 -30.46
C ARG A 333 20.34 20.71 -29.04
N LEU A 334 21.62 21.05 -28.91
CA LEU A 334 22.26 21.17 -27.61
C LEU A 334 22.21 22.60 -27.06
N CYS A 335 22.45 23.58 -27.92
CA CYS A 335 22.32 25.02 -27.63
C CYS A 335 22.23 25.78 -28.96
N THR A 336 21.89 27.07 -28.94
CA THR A 336 22.00 27.91 -30.13
C THR A 336 23.46 28.08 -30.55
N ALA A 337 23.73 28.25 -31.84
CA ALA A 337 25.06 28.66 -32.27
C ALA A 337 25.30 30.15 -31.98
N PRO A 338 26.54 30.56 -31.67
CA PRO A 338 26.91 31.97 -31.60
C PRO A 338 26.60 32.69 -32.91
N VAL A 339 26.11 33.94 -32.84
CA VAL A 339 25.78 34.78 -34.02
C VAL A 339 26.99 35.02 -34.94
N LEU A 340 28.21 34.85 -34.44
CA LEU A 340 29.46 34.96 -35.20
C LEU A 340 30.26 33.65 -35.25
N TYR A 341 29.61 32.49 -35.29
CA TYR A 341 30.30 31.20 -35.38
C TYR A 341 31.32 31.17 -36.54
N GLY A 342 32.61 31.08 -36.20
CA GLY A 342 33.73 31.07 -37.15
C GLY A 342 34.35 32.44 -37.52
N GLN A 343 33.88 33.56 -36.97
CA GLN A 343 34.46 34.90 -37.18
C GLN A 343 34.40 35.75 -35.89
N VAL A 344 35.44 36.55 -35.58
CA VAL A 344 35.45 37.68 -34.59
C VAL A 344 35.62 37.30 -33.06
N PRO A 345 36.10 38.23 -32.18
CA PRO A 345 37.20 38.04 -31.22
C PRO A 345 36.72 37.96 -29.75
N GLU A 346 37.65 37.66 -28.83
CA GLU A 346 37.49 37.35 -27.39
C GLU A 346 36.67 38.31 -26.48
N THR A 347 36.01 39.37 -26.99
CA THR A 347 35.55 40.50 -26.14
C THR A 347 34.07 40.89 -26.28
N VAL A 348 33.14 40.00 -26.65
CA VAL A 348 31.71 40.38 -26.79
C VAL A 348 30.76 39.38 -26.13
N ASP A 349 30.30 39.69 -24.92
CA ASP A 349 29.37 38.88 -24.10
C ASP A 349 27.96 38.70 -24.71
N TYR A 350 27.56 39.49 -25.71
CA TYR A 350 26.21 39.46 -26.31
C TYR A 350 26.04 38.42 -27.45
N LEU A 351 27.00 37.51 -27.64
CA LEU A 351 27.02 36.53 -28.74
C LEU A 351 27.12 35.07 -28.25
N ALA A 352 26.97 34.83 -26.94
CA ALA A 352 27.12 33.50 -26.34
C ALA A 352 25.98 32.54 -26.75
N PRO A 353 26.27 31.23 -26.90
CA PRO A 353 25.25 30.20 -27.00
C PRO A 353 24.22 30.30 -25.86
N ILE A 354 22.94 30.11 -26.16
CA ILE A 354 21.86 30.08 -25.17
C ILE A 354 21.04 28.79 -25.32
N LEU A 355 20.30 28.46 -24.26
CA LEU A 355 19.30 27.39 -24.25
C LEU A 355 17.93 28.03 -24.48
N ASP A 356 17.37 27.87 -25.69
CA ASP A 356 16.04 28.38 -26.05
C ASP A 356 14.96 27.29 -25.91
N GLU A 357 13.69 27.64 -26.11
CA GLU A 357 12.56 26.70 -26.00
C GLU A 357 12.66 25.49 -26.95
N ASN A 358 13.33 25.65 -28.09
CA ASN A 358 13.58 24.56 -29.03
C ASN A 358 14.59 23.55 -28.50
N VAL A 359 15.66 24.03 -27.86
CA VAL A 359 16.64 23.21 -27.16
C VAL A 359 15.98 22.52 -25.97
N TYR A 360 15.25 23.26 -25.13
CA TYR A 360 14.55 22.66 -23.98
C TYR A 360 13.47 21.66 -24.39
N GLY A 361 12.83 21.82 -25.55
CA GLY A 361 11.94 20.81 -26.13
C GLY A 361 12.65 19.49 -26.42
N ASP A 362 13.84 19.54 -27.01
CA ASP A 362 14.65 18.33 -27.27
C ASP A 362 15.17 17.67 -25.97
N TYR A 363 15.43 18.48 -24.94
CA TYR A 363 15.81 18.02 -23.61
C TYR A 363 14.61 17.31 -22.96
N ALA A 364 13.43 17.94 -22.98
CA ALA A 364 12.20 17.40 -22.40
C ALA A 364 11.80 16.05 -23.04
N GLU A 365 11.95 15.91 -24.36
CA GLU A 365 11.72 14.65 -25.10
C GLU A 365 12.51 13.47 -24.51
N ARG A 366 13.67 13.72 -23.89
CA ARG A 366 14.57 12.68 -23.38
C ARG A 366 14.55 12.57 -21.85
N LEU A 367 14.41 13.69 -21.15
CA LEU A 367 14.52 13.77 -19.69
C LEU A 367 13.21 13.43 -18.99
N ILE A 368 12.05 13.89 -19.51
CA ILE A 368 10.74 13.61 -18.89
C ILE A 368 10.40 12.12 -18.85
N PRO A 369 10.56 11.36 -19.95
CA PRO A 369 10.36 9.91 -19.92
C PRO A 369 11.21 9.19 -18.85
N ARG A 370 12.45 9.64 -18.64
CA ARG A 370 13.35 9.09 -17.63
C ARG A 370 12.94 9.52 -16.22
N ALA A 371 12.58 10.78 -16.01
CA ALA A 371 12.05 11.26 -14.73
C ALA A 371 10.84 10.42 -14.29
N VAL A 372 9.89 10.20 -15.21
CA VAL A 372 8.72 9.34 -14.99
C VAL A 372 9.14 7.92 -14.61
N SER A 373 9.97 7.27 -15.43
CA SER A 373 10.35 5.88 -15.20
C SER A 373 11.16 5.68 -13.92
N TYR A 374 12.10 6.58 -13.60
CA TYR A 374 12.94 6.47 -12.41
C TYR A 374 12.15 6.73 -11.13
N SER A 375 11.22 7.70 -11.13
CA SER A 375 10.28 7.91 -10.03
C SER A 375 9.32 6.73 -9.84
N ALA A 376 8.81 6.14 -10.93
CA ALA A 376 8.01 4.91 -10.85
C ALA A 376 8.80 3.73 -10.27
N GLY A 377 10.10 3.64 -10.58
CA GLY A 377 11.01 2.68 -9.96
C GLY A 377 11.19 2.87 -8.46
N LEU A 378 11.35 4.11 -8.00
CA LEU A 378 11.38 4.42 -6.56
C LEU A 378 10.08 3.99 -5.88
N LEU A 379 8.94 4.30 -6.50
CA LEU A 379 7.62 3.95 -5.99
C LEU A 379 7.46 2.43 -5.87
N LYS A 380 7.77 1.69 -6.94
CA LYS A 380 7.78 0.21 -6.96
C LYS A 380 8.70 -0.34 -5.88
N TYR A 381 9.93 0.17 -5.77
CA TYR A 381 10.90 -0.30 -4.79
C TYR A 381 10.46 -0.07 -3.34
N PHE A 382 9.77 1.05 -3.07
CA PHE A 382 9.21 1.32 -1.75
C PHE A 382 8.15 0.27 -1.37
N PHE A 383 7.25 -0.08 -2.30
CA PHE A 383 6.13 -1.00 -2.04
C PHE A 383 6.37 -2.46 -2.46
N ARG A 384 7.60 -2.85 -2.80
CA ARG A 384 7.91 -4.18 -3.39
C ARG A 384 7.62 -5.38 -2.47
N GLY A 385 7.66 -5.18 -1.15
CA GLY A 385 7.55 -6.26 -0.18
C GLY A 385 6.11 -6.70 0.05
N THR A 386 5.76 -7.89 -0.45
CA THR A 386 4.40 -8.46 -0.37
C THR A 386 4.36 -9.78 0.39
N LEU A 387 3.23 -10.02 1.07
CA LEU A 387 2.93 -11.27 1.76
C LEU A 387 1.59 -11.85 1.28
N GLU A 388 1.51 -13.17 1.18
CA GLU A 388 0.27 -13.92 0.98
C GLU A 388 -0.18 -14.53 2.30
N LEU A 389 -1.47 -14.38 2.61
CA LEU A 389 -2.13 -14.96 3.78
C LEU A 389 -3.10 -16.06 3.33
N LYS A 390 -3.07 -17.22 3.97
CA LYS A 390 -3.94 -18.36 3.66
C LYS A 390 -4.43 -19.07 4.91
N LEU A 391 -5.52 -19.83 4.76
CA LEU A 391 -6.02 -20.71 5.81
C LEU A 391 -4.94 -21.68 6.31
N PRO A 392 -4.87 -21.97 7.61
CA PRO A 392 -3.97 -22.98 8.16
C PRO A 392 -4.49 -24.40 7.79
N PRO A 393 -3.75 -25.49 8.11
CA PRO A 393 -4.16 -26.87 7.80
C PRO A 393 -5.52 -27.29 8.39
N ASP A 394 -5.97 -26.58 9.41
CA ASP A 394 -7.27 -26.77 10.06
C ASP A 394 -8.42 -26.08 9.28
N GLY A 395 -8.15 -25.33 8.22
CA GLY A 395 -9.18 -24.76 7.34
C GLY A 395 -9.99 -23.60 7.94
N VAL A 396 -9.58 -23.08 9.10
CA VAL A 396 -10.17 -21.91 9.77
C VAL A 396 -9.06 -21.08 10.39
N TYR A 397 -9.19 -19.75 10.33
CA TYR A 397 -8.26 -18.84 11.01
C TYR A 397 -8.47 -18.85 12.52
N CYS A 398 -9.74 -18.90 12.93
CA CYS A 398 -10.15 -18.91 14.34
C CYS A 398 -11.30 -19.91 14.52
N PHE A 399 -11.36 -20.54 15.69
CA PHE A 399 -12.44 -21.45 16.06
C PHE A 399 -12.81 -21.27 17.53
N ARG A 400 -14.11 -21.31 17.83
CA ARG A 400 -14.64 -21.26 19.19
C ARG A 400 -15.81 -22.25 19.36
N PRO A 401 -15.80 -23.10 20.41
CA PRO A 401 -16.80 -24.17 20.57
C PRO A 401 -18.11 -23.76 21.25
N ASP A 402 -18.19 -22.56 21.81
CA ASP A 402 -19.34 -22.07 22.58
C ASP A 402 -19.48 -20.55 22.45
N GLU A 403 -20.64 -20.01 22.83
CA GLU A 403 -20.83 -18.57 22.92
C GLU A 403 -20.29 -18.03 24.25
N PRO A 404 -19.54 -16.93 24.26
CA PRO A 404 -19.04 -16.34 25.49
C PRO A 404 -20.14 -15.62 26.27
N ALA A 405 -19.84 -15.27 27.53
CA ALA A 405 -20.78 -14.54 28.38
C ALA A 405 -21.09 -13.13 27.86
N ASP A 406 -20.11 -12.44 27.25
CA ASP A 406 -20.32 -11.17 26.57
C ASP A 406 -19.70 -11.17 25.16
N PRO A 407 -20.49 -11.48 24.10
CA PRO A 407 -19.99 -11.57 22.73
C PRO A 407 -19.55 -10.22 22.13
N ARG A 408 -19.80 -9.10 22.83
CA ARG A 408 -19.34 -7.75 22.41
C ARG A 408 -17.89 -7.47 22.79
N THR A 409 -17.32 -8.25 23.71
CA THR A 409 -15.95 -8.08 24.20
C THR A 409 -15.15 -9.38 24.16
N GLN A 410 -15.82 -10.53 24.05
CA GLN A 410 -15.23 -11.85 24.05
C GLN A 410 -15.54 -12.56 22.74
N GLY A 411 -14.65 -13.46 22.33
CA GLY A 411 -14.80 -14.22 21.09
C GLY A 411 -13.60 -15.10 20.84
N PHE A 412 -12.84 -14.80 19.78
CA PHE A 412 -11.66 -15.57 19.38
C PHE A 412 -10.41 -15.03 20.07
N ASP A 413 -9.72 -15.90 20.81
CA ASP A 413 -8.50 -15.62 21.56
C ASP A 413 -7.23 -16.04 20.80
N ARG A 414 -7.38 -16.48 19.55
CA ARG A 414 -6.28 -17.00 18.76
C ARG A 414 -6.55 -16.85 17.27
N VAL A 415 -5.52 -16.46 16.54
CA VAL A 415 -5.52 -16.40 15.07
C VAL A 415 -4.36 -17.24 14.55
N SER A 416 -4.66 -18.22 13.70
CA SER A 416 -3.67 -19.06 13.04
C SER A 416 -3.78 -18.89 11.53
N LEU A 417 -2.67 -18.63 10.84
CA LEU A 417 -2.66 -18.49 9.39
C LEU A 417 -1.34 -18.90 8.77
N TYR A 418 -1.40 -19.33 7.51
CA TYR A 418 -0.22 -19.48 6.68
C TYR A 418 0.20 -18.13 6.11
N VAL A 419 1.48 -17.80 6.24
CA VAL A 419 2.08 -16.57 5.70
C VAL A 419 3.22 -16.95 4.76
N ARG A 420 3.27 -16.36 3.56
CA ARG A 420 4.34 -16.61 2.59
C ARG A 420 4.83 -15.29 2.00
N ASN A 421 6.13 -15.19 1.78
CA ASN A 421 6.71 -14.06 1.05
C ASN A 421 6.36 -14.21 -0.44
N THR A 422 5.80 -13.15 -1.02
CA THR A 422 5.40 -13.10 -2.44
C THR A 422 6.07 -11.97 -3.22
N THR A 423 7.15 -11.41 -2.66
CA THR A 423 7.95 -10.36 -3.29
C THR A 423 8.40 -10.81 -4.69
N ASP A 424 7.99 -10.07 -5.72
CA ASP A 424 8.11 -10.46 -7.13
C ASP A 424 9.56 -10.51 -7.64
N THR A 425 10.46 -9.77 -7.00
CA THR A 425 11.91 -9.76 -7.27
C THR A 425 12.65 -11.01 -6.76
N GLY A 426 12.01 -11.82 -5.91
CA GLY A 426 12.65 -12.97 -5.27
C GLY A 426 13.57 -12.61 -4.10
N GLU A 427 13.45 -11.40 -3.55
CA GLU A 427 14.10 -10.99 -2.30
C GLU A 427 13.61 -11.82 -1.11
N GLN A 428 14.52 -12.08 -0.16
CA GLN A 428 14.27 -12.90 1.02
C GLN A 428 13.97 -12.03 2.24
N MET A 429 13.08 -12.50 3.10
CA MET A 429 12.80 -11.93 4.41
C MET A 429 13.51 -12.77 5.47
N THR A 430 14.74 -12.40 5.84
CA THR A 430 15.64 -13.26 6.63
C THR A 430 15.81 -12.84 8.09
N GLY A 431 15.09 -11.82 8.55
CA GLY A 431 15.17 -11.35 9.93
C GLY A 431 14.39 -10.07 10.15
N GLY A 432 13.25 -10.17 10.83
CA GLY A 432 12.43 -9.03 11.21
C GLY A 432 11.41 -9.37 12.31
N SER A 433 10.61 -8.38 12.68
CA SER A 433 9.43 -8.56 13.53
C SER A 433 8.18 -8.77 12.67
N ILE A 434 7.17 -9.42 13.25
CA ILE A 434 5.88 -9.70 12.61
C ILE A 434 4.76 -9.24 13.53
N ASP A 435 3.86 -8.42 12.99
CA ASP A 435 2.66 -7.91 13.66
C ASP A 435 1.41 -8.39 12.91
N LEU A 436 0.42 -8.91 13.63
CA LEU A 436 -0.95 -9.10 13.16
C LEU A 436 -1.75 -7.82 13.43
N VAL A 437 -2.55 -7.42 12.47
CA VAL A 437 -3.53 -6.33 12.59
C VAL A 437 -4.88 -6.89 12.21
N VAL A 438 -5.82 -6.88 13.15
CA VAL A 438 -7.22 -7.21 12.90
C VAL A 438 -8.01 -5.91 12.87
N LYS A 439 -8.61 -5.59 11.72
CA LYS A 439 -9.55 -4.47 11.59
C LYS A 439 -10.96 -5.03 11.61
N TYR A 440 -11.86 -4.40 12.37
CA TYR A 440 -13.26 -4.81 12.44
C TYR A 440 -14.16 -3.63 12.82
N ARG A 441 -15.48 -3.84 12.77
CA ARG A 441 -16.53 -2.88 13.16
C ARG A 441 -17.59 -3.60 13.99
N PHE A 442 -18.54 -2.81 14.52
CA PHE A 442 -19.79 -3.32 15.08
C PHE A 442 -21.00 -2.83 14.28
N LEU A 443 -22.05 -3.64 14.25
CA LEU A 443 -23.41 -3.15 14.02
C LEU A 443 -23.84 -2.37 15.28
N THR A 444 -24.26 -1.12 15.16
CA THR A 444 -24.57 -0.26 16.32
C THR A 444 -25.69 0.74 16.02
N ASP A 445 -26.45 1.07 17.06
CA ASP A 445 -27.44 2.16 17.03
C ASP A 445 -26.79 3.55 17.26
N ASP A 446 -25.52 3.59 17.67
CA ASP A 446 -24.73 4.80 17.90
C ASP A 446 -23.33 4.66 17.23
N PRO A 447 -23.21 5.00 15.92
CA PRO A 447 -21.98 4.79 15.16
C PRO A 447 -20.85 5.78 15.49
N ASP A 448 -21.20 6.95 16.06
CA ASP A 448 -20.25 8.03 16.36
C ASP A 448 -19.68 7.93 17.79
N ALA A 449 -20.09 6.91 18.56
CA ALA A 449 -19.60 6.68 19.90
C ALA A 449 -18.13 6.25 19.89
N GLN A 450 -17.32 6.82 20.79
CA GLN A 450 -15.92 6.42 20.98
C GLN A 450 -15.78 4.92 21.30
N ASP A 451 -16.74 4.36 22.03
CA ASP A 451 -16.86 2.92 22.25
C ASP A 451 -18.26 2.47 21.76
N PRO A 452 -18.34 1.75 20.63
CA PRO A 452 -19.62 1.31 20.08
C PRO A 452 -20.20 0.08 20.79
N ARG A 453 -19.44 -0.61 21.64
CA ARG A 453 -19.84 -1.90 22.25
C ARG A 453 -21.14 -1.81 23.08
N PRO A 454 -21.39 -0.77 23.89
CA PRO A 454 -22.63 -0.67 24.67
C PRO A 454 -23.90 -0.61 23.82
N ALA A 455 -23.82 -0.04 22.61
CA ALA A 455 -24.92 0.10 21.66
C ALA A 455 -24.86 -0.94 20.52
N ALA A 456 -23.92 -1.90 20.60
CA ALA A 456 -23.75 -2.93 19.60
C ALA A 456 -24.99 -3.83 19.51
N ARG A 457 -25.30 -4.29 18.30
CA ARG A 457 -26.45 -5.12 17.97
C ARG A 457 -25.97 -6.47 17.45
N ASP A 458 -26.74 -7.50 17.75
CA ASP A 458 -26.40 -8.89 17.44
C ASP A 458 -26.34 -9.12 15.91
N PRO A 459 -25.17 -9.41 15.32
CA PRO A 459 -25.07 -9.68 13.88
C PRO A 459 -25.74 -10.99 13.45
N PHE A 460 -26.16 -11.82 14.41
CA PHE A 460 -26.93 -13.04 14.18
C PHE A 460 -28.44 -12.85 14.34
N ALA A 461 -28.90 -11.60 14.45
CA ALA A 461 -30.31 -11.25 14.37
C ALA A 461 -30.77 -10.98 12.94
N GLN A 462 -32.07 -11.12 12.70
CA GLN A 462 -32.66 -10.83 11.39
C GLN A 462 -32.90 -9.32 11.22
N TYR A 463 -32.34 -8.76 10.15
CA TYR A 463 -32.50 -7.36 9.76
C TYR A 463 -33.17 -7.21 8.41
N THR A 464 -33.87 -6.09 8.23
CA THR A 464 -34.42 -5.60 6.97
C THR A 464 -33.75 -4.27 6.62
N PRO A 465 -33.84 -3.80 5.36
CA PRO A 465 -33.32 -2.49 4.99
C PRO A 465 -33.80 -1.33 5.89
N GLU A 466 -35.01 -1.44 6.45
CA GLU A 466 -35.62 -0.41 7.29
C GLU A 466 -35.11 -0.38 8.73
N ASN A 467 -34.54 -1.48 9.23
CA ASN A 467 -34.09 -1.62 10.62
C ASN A 467 -32.61 -2.02 10.78
N LEU A 468 -31.85 -2.03 9.69
CA LEU A 468 -30.43 -2.36 9.68
C LEU A 468 -29.62 -1.33 10.50
N PRO A 469 -28.94 -1.73 11.60
CA PRO A 469 -28.13 -0.82 12.42
C PRO A 469 -27.00 -0.20 11.60
N ALA A 470 -26.43 0.92 12.03
CA ALA A 470 -25.27 1.51 11.37
C ALA A 470 -24.00 0.65 11.61
N LEU A 471 -22.93 0.93 10.85
CA LEU A 471 -21.60 0.42 11.16
C LEU A 471 -20.87 1.47 12.02
N SER A 472 -20.20 1.03 13.08
CA SER A 472 -19.29 1.89 13.84
C SER A 472 -18.09 2.30 12.99
N ASP A 473 -17.32 3.28 13.46
CA ASP A 473 -15.93 3.48 13.02
C ASP A 473 -15.09 2.20 13.20
N PRO A 474 -14.02 2.01 12.39
CA PRO A 474 -13.19 0.82 12.47
C PRO A 474 -12.40 0.78 13.78
N LEU A 475 -12.33 -0.41 14.37
CA LEU A 475 -11.51 -0.74 15.52
C LEU A 475 -10.37 -1.67 15.09
N TYR A 476 -9.28 -1.66 15.85
CA TYR A 476 -8.06 -2.38 15.52
C TYR A 476 -7.50 -3.13 16.72
N ILE A 477 -7.23 -4.42 16.55
CA ILE A 477 -6.36 -5.20 17.44
C ILE A 477 -5.00 -5.30 16.75
N VAL A 478 -3.93 -4.94 17.46
CA VAL A 478 -2.56 -5.04 16.96
C VAL A 478 -1.77 -5.96 17.88
N LYS A 479 -1.34 -7.11 17.35
CA LYS A 479 -0.66 -8.14 18.12
C LYS A 479 0.69 -8.48 17.51
N LYS A 480 1.76 -8.25 18.27
CA LYS A 480 3.09 -8.79 17.95
C LYS A 480 3.08 -10.31 18.07
N LEU A 481 3.78 -10.97 17.15
CA LEU A 481 4.00 -12.41 17.24
C LEU A 481 4.77 -12.77 18.51
N ASP A 482 5.90 -12.11 18.75
CA ASP A 482 6.73 -12.19 19.96
C ASP A 482 7.73 -11.00 20.00
N ASP A 483 8.65 -10.99 20.97
CA ASP A 483 9.69 -9.97 21.12
C ASP A 483 10.92 -10.18 20.20
N ARG A 484 10.93 -11.22 19.36
CA ARG A 484 12.07 -11.51 18.48
C ARG A 484 12.04 -10.67 17.20
N THR A 485 13.22 -10.48 16.64
CA THR A 485 13.46 -9.72 15.41
C THR A 485 14.22 -10.51 14.35
N ASP A 486 14.31 -11.84 14.51
CA ASP A 486 15.02 -12.76 13.64
C ASP A 486 14.08 -13.69 12.86
N HIS A 487 12.78 -13.35 12.78
CA HIS A 487 11.81 -14.14 12.03
C HIS A 487 12.11 -14.13 10.54
N GLN A 488 11.81 -15.26 9.90
CA GLN A 488 11.99 -15.44 8.46
C GLN A 488 10.66 -15.83 7.83
N ILE A 489 10.37 -15.24 6.67
CA ILE A 489 9.22 -15.60 5.85
C ILE A 489 9.75 -16.03 4.48
N PRO A 490 9.82 -17.34 4.20
CA PRO A 490 10.41 -17.84 2.97
C PRO A 490 9.48 -17.63 1.75
N LEU A 491 10.08 -17.61 0.56
CA LEU A 491 9.37 -17.59 -0.73
C LEU A 491 8.77 -18.96 -1.09
N SER A 492 9.46 -20.03 -0.72
CA SER A 492 9.24 -21.39 -1.24
C SER A 492 7.99 -22.07 -0.69
N GLU A 493 7.71 -21.87 0.59
CA GLU A 493 6.60 -22.51 1.29
C GLU A 493 6.01 -21.56 2.33
N PRO A 494 4.69 -21.61 2.58
CA PRO A 494 4.08 -20.81 3.63
C PRO A 494 4.52 -21.32 5.02
N VAL A 495 4.70 -20.39 5.95
CA VAL A 495 4.95 -20.68 7.37
C VAL A 495 3.67 -20.53 8.17
N LEU A 496 3.38 -21.48 9.06
CA LEU A 496 2.24 -21.38 9.97
C LEU A 496 2.62 -20.43 11.11
N ILE A 497 1.85 -19.37 11.26
CA ILE A 497 2.00 -18.38 12.34
C ILE A 497 0.73 -18.40 13.19
N GLU A 498 0.92 -18.37 14.51
CA GLU A 498 -0.15 -18.35 15.50
C GLU A 498 0.05 -17.16 16.44
N PHE A 499 -0.98 -16.32 16.54
CA PHE A 499 -1.02 -15.16 17.43
C PHE A 499 -1.95 -15.45 18.61
N ASP A 500 -1.47 -15.15 19.82
CA ASP A 500 -2.23 -15.22 21.06
C ASP A 500 -2.97 -13.89 21.30
N LEU A 501 -4.29 -13.92 21.27
CA LEU A 501 -5.19 -12.78 21.50
C LEU A 501 -5.98 -12.96 22.82
N SER A 502 -5.48 -13.75 23.77
CA SER A 502 -6.16 -13.98 25.05
C SER A 502 -6.37 -12.71 25.88
N ASP A 503 -5.55 -11.68 25.67
CA ASP A 503 -5.62 -10.35 26.27
C ASP A 503 -6.49 -9.35 25.50
N ASP A 504 -6.69 -9.55 24.19
CA ASP A 504 -7.49 -8.67 23.32
C ASP A 504 -8.18 -9.49 22.22
N GLN A 505 -9.27 -10.16 22.60
CA GLN A 505 -9.97 -11.12 21.75
C GLN A 505 -10.73 -10.42 20.62
N ILE A 506 -10.79 -11.06 19.45
CA ILE A 506 -11.71 -10.64 18.39
C ILE A 506 -13.14 -10.88 18.90
N PRO A 507 -13.97 -9.84 19.09
CA PRO A 507 -15.32 -10.02 19.61
C PRO A 507 -16.17 -10.86 18.68
N LEU A 508 -17.05 -11.69 19.24
CA LEU A 508 -17.92 -12.53 18.43
C LEU A 508 -18.94 -11.72 17.60
N TRP A 509 -19.27 -10.51 18.05
CA TRP A 509 -20.13 -9.57 17.32
C TRP A 509 -19.38 -8.64 16.35
N ALA A 510 -18.10 -8.89 16.09
CA ALA A 510 -17.35 -8.18 15.08
C ALA A 510 -17.94 -8.42 13.68
N VAL A 511 -17.94 -7.39 12.85
CA VAL A 511 -18.29 -7.42 11.42
C VAL A 511 -17.24 -6.63 10.62
N ASP A 512 -17.25 -6.69 9.29
CA ASP A 512 -16.25 -6.05 8.43
C ASP A 512 -14.81 -6.44 8.82
N VAL A 513 -14.61 -7.73 9.14
CA VAL A 513 -13.35 -8.25 9.70
C VAL A 513 -12.32 -8.46 8.59
N SER A 514 -11.12 -7.91 8.77
CA SER A 514 -9.98 -8.15 7.89
C SER A 514 -8.69 -8.35 8.67
N PHE A 515 -7.78 -9.11 8.08
CA PHE A 515 -6.46 -9.37 8.62
C PHE A 515 -5.39 -8.70 7.78
N SER A 516 -4.40 -8.12 8.43
CA SER A 516 -3.12 -7.78 7.82
C SER A 516 -1.98 -8.36 8.63
N VAL A 517 -0.97 -8.89 7.95
CA VAL A 517 0.32 -9.21 8.57
C VAL A 517 1.35 -8.22 8.07
N VAL A 518 2.04 -7.58 9.01
CA VAL A 518 3.08 -6.60 8.74
C VAL A 518 4.42 -7.18 9.17
N TYR A 519 5.34 -7.32 8.23
CA TYR A 519 6.73 -7.66 8.49
C TYR A 519 7.57 -6.39 8.46
N ARG A 520 8.45 -6.21 9.46
CA ARG A 520 9.45 -5.15 9.48
C ARG A 520 10.83 -5.72 9.73
N GLY A 521 11.76 -5.53 8.79
CA GLY A 521 13.13 -5.99 8.94
C GLY A 521 13.86 -6.12 7.61
N ARG A 522 14.71 -7.15 7.52
CA ARG A 522 15.59 -7.41 6.39
C ARG A 522 14.79 -7.86 5.16
N LEU A 523 14.92 -7.14 4.05
CA LEU A 523 14.44 -7.55 2.73
C LEU A 523 15.58 -7.40 1.72
N GLY A 524 15.95 -8.48 1.04
CA GLY A 524 17.02 -8.48 0.03
C GLY A 524 17.64 -9.87 -0.18
N GLY A 525 18.82 -9.94 -0.77
CA GLY A 525 19.50 -11.19 -1.08
C GLY A 525 18.84 -11.96 -2.22
N GLY A 526 18.58 -13.25 -2.00
CA GLY A 526 17.99 -14.14 -3.01
C GLY A 526 18.96 -14.54 -4.13
N GLU A 527 18.44 -15.21 -5.16
CA GLU A 527 19.22 -15.77 -6.27
C GLU A 527 19.95 -14.68 -7.08
N HIS A 528 19.35 -13.49 -7.18
CA HIS A 528 19.91 -12.34 -7.91
C HIS A 528 20.83 -11.44 -7.07
N GLY A 529 21.06 -11.78 -5.79
CA GLY A 529 22.00 -11.05 -4.94
C GLY A 529 21.60 -9.61 -4.64
N HIS A 530 20.31 -9.34 -4.45
CA HIS A 530 19.80 -8.00 -4.13
C HIS A 530 20.42 -7.46 -2.84
N VAL A 531 20.63 -6.15 -2.78
CA VAL A 531 21.12 -5.50 -1.56
C VAL A 531 20.07 -5.60 -0.46
N VAL A 532 20.51 -5.87 0.77
CA VAL A 532 19.61 -5.99 1.92
C VAL A 532 19.27 -4.61 2.49
N GLU A 533 17.98 -4.29 2.52
CA GLU A 533 17.42 -3.19 3.29
C GLU A 533 17.05 -3.69 4.69
N GLU A 534 17.65 -3.14 5.75
CA GLU A 534 17.48 -3.62 7.14
C GLU A 534 16.12 -3.26 7.78
N GLY A 535 15.44 -2.24 7.24
CA GLY A 535 14.20 -1.68 7.81
C GLY A 535 13.04 -1.65 6.83
N ALA A 536 12.99 -2.60 5.89
CA ALA A 536 11.90 -2.71 4.94
C ALA A 536 10.59 -3.07 5.66
N VAL A 537 9.47 -2.61 5.12
CA VAL A 537 8.12 -2.89 5.63
C VAL A 537 7.37 -3.61 4.53
N CYS A 538 6.88 -4.80 4.82
CA CYS A 538 6.17 -5.67 3.89
C CYS A 538 4.81 -6.03 4.48
N VAL A 539 3.79 -6.14 3.64
CA VAL A 539 2.43 -6.36 4.12
C VAL A 539 1.67 -7.33 3.24
N GLY A 540 0.83 -8.13 3.89
CA GLY A 540 -0.21 -8.93 3.25
C GLY A 540 -1.54 -8.60 3.91
N TYR A 541 -2.59 -8.60 3.11
CA TYR A 541 -3.94 -8.28 3.51
C TYR A 541 -4.88 -9.41 3.07
N ASN A 542 -5.87 -9.72 3.91
CA ASN A 542 -6.98 -10.57 3.53
C ASN A 542 -8.28 -10.04 4.16
N ASP A 543 -9.30 -9.84 3.33
CA ASP A 543 -10.67 -9.60 3.77
C ASP A 543 -11.30 -10.94 4.10
N VAL A 544 -11.55 -11.19 5.39
CA VAL A 544 -12.00 -12.51 5.86
C VAL A 544 -13.50 -12.50 6.07
N ALA A 545 -14.08 -13.68 6.29
CA ALA A 545 -15.48 -13.73 6.64
C ALA A 545 -15.73 -13.26 8.09
N GLU A 546 -16.97 -12.87 8.38
CA GLU A 546 -17.36 -12.51 9.74
C GLU A 546 -17.46 -13.74 10.63
N PRO A 547 -17.42 -13.58 11.97
CA PRO A 547 -17.71 -14.66 12.90
C PRO A 547 -18.97 -15.41 12.46
N THR A 548 -18.80 -16.67 12.07
CA THR A 548 -19.87 -17.45 11.42
C THR A 548 -20.37 -18.53 12.38
N PRO A 549 -21.65 -18.48 12.80
CA PRO A 549 -22.23 -19.53 13.61
C PRO A 549 -22.56 -20.75 12.74
N LEU A 550 -22.25 -21.92 13.28
CA LEU A 550 -22.59 -23.20 12.71
C LEU A 550 -23.41 -24.01 13.71
N TYR A 551 -24.50 -24.58 13.23
CA TYR A 551 -25.46 -25.33 14.03
C TYR A 551 -25.37 -26.82 13.69
N VAL A 552 -25.22 -27.66 14.71
CA VAL A 552 -25.44 -29.10 14.61
C VAL A 552 -26.70 -29.43 15.40
N VAL A 553 -27.73 -29.91 14.72
CA VAL A 553 -29.08 -30.10 15.26
C VAL A 553 -29.44 -31.58 15.25
N ASN A 554 -30.00 -32.06 16.35
CA ASN A 554 -30.68 -33.34 16.39
C ASN A 554 -32.19 -33.11 16.29
N ASP A 555 -32.73 -33.23 15.07
CA ASP A 555 -34.14 -32.99 14.74
C ASP A 555 -34.99 -34.27 14.85
N THR A 556 -34.49 -35.31 15.52
CA THR A 556 -35.16 -36.62 15.55
C THR A 556 -36.28 -36.74 16.60
N ASP A 557 -36.55 -35.68 17.38
CA ASP A 557 -37.65 -35.64 18.36
C ASP A 557 -39.02 -35.40 17.74
N THR A 558 -39.07 -35.05 16.44
CA THR A 558 -40.30 -34.78 15.72
C THR A 558 -40.34 -35.49 14.37
N VAL A 559 -41.55 -35.72 13.86
CA VAL A 559 -41.80 -36.32 12.55
C VAL A 559 -43.09 -35.76 11.95
N CYS A 560 -43.14 -35.62 10.63
CA CYS A 560 -44.36 -35.32 9.90
C CYS A 560 -45.19 -36.60 9.74
N TYR A 561 -46.40 -36.62 10.29
CA TYR A 561 -47.28 -37.78 10.27
C TYR A 561 -48.71 -37.34 9.94
N ASN A 562 -49.23 -37.81 8.79
CA ASN A 562 -50.53 -37.40 8.22
C ASN A 562 -50.68 -35.87 8.06
N ASP A 563 -49.72 -35.22 7.39
CA ASP A 563 -49.69 -33.76 7.17
C ASP A 563 -49.65 -32.92 8.48
N GLU A 564 -49.32 -33.52 9.63
CA GLU A 564 -49.18 -32.82 10.91
C GLU A 564 -47.84 -33.13 11.60
N TRP A 565 -47.22 -32.12 12.19
CA TRP A 565 -46.04 -32.29 13.04
C TRP A 565 -46.41 -32.97 14.37
N ARG A 566 -45.72 -34.07 14.70
CA ARG A 566 -45.89 -34.84 15.93
C ARG A 566 -44.56 -35.10 16.60
N ARG A 567 -44.55 -35.27 17.94
CA ARG A 567 -43.36 -35.78 18.61
C ARG A 567 -43.17 -37.25 18.26
N ALA A 568 -41.94 -37.65 17.97
CA ALA A 568 -41.58 -39.04 17.71
C ALA A 568 -41.94 -39.94 18.90
N SER A 569 -41.83 -39.44 20.13
CA SER A 569 -42.22 -40.15 21.36
C SER A 569 -43.72 -40.47 21.46
N ASP A 570 -44.57 -39.82 20.67
CA ASP A 570 -46.03 -39.95 20.73
C ASP A 570 -46.56 -40.96 19.69
N LEU A 571 -45.69 -41.54 18.86
CA LEU A 571 -46.04 -42.48 17.81
C LEU A 571 -45.44 -43.85 18.09
N ASP A 572 -46.23 -44.89 17.84
CA ASP A 572 -45.73 -46.26 17.83
C ASP A 572 -44.80 -46.45 16.62
N ASP A 573 -43.74 -47.25 16.79
CA ASP A 573 -42.76 -47.60 15.74
C ASP A 573 -41.88 -46.44 15.19
N VAL A 574 -41.82 -45.29 15.88
CA VAL A 574 -40.89 -44.20 15.56
C VAL A 574 -39.91 -44.01 16.72
N THR A 575 -38.62 -44.24 16.48
CA THR A 575 -37.62 -44.15 17.55
C THR A 575 -36.71 -42.93 17.36
N PRO A 576 -36.64 -41.99 18.33
CA PRO A 576 -35.69 -40.89 18.27
C PRO A 576 -34.24 -41.38 18.28
N THR A 577 -33.37 -40.65 17.62
CA THR A 577 -31.94 -40.97 17.55
C THR A 577 -31.17 -40.14 18.57
N MET A 578 -30.35 -40.79 19.41
CA MET A 578 -29.44 -40.09 20.31
C MET A 578 -28.04 -40.02 19.69
N ILE A 579 -27.55 -38.81 19.43
CA ILE A 579 -26.19 -38.60 18.95
C ILE A 579 -25.26 -38.59 20.17
N THR A 580 -24.40 -39.59 20.28
CA THR A 580 -23.48 -39.74 21.42
C THR A 580 -22.21 -38.93 21.24
N HIS A 581 -21.71 -38.81 20.01
CA HIS A 581 -20.50 -38.09 19.67
C HIS A 581 -20.69 -37.41 18.32
N ALA A 582 -20.16 -36.21 18.16
CA ALA A 582 -19.99 -35.57 16.87
C ALA A 582 -18.60 -34.96 16.77
N TYR A 583 -18.01 -35.02 15.59
CA TYR A 583 -16.67 -34.54 15.25
C TYR A 583 -16.79 -33.63 14.03
N ILE A 584 -16.28 -32.40 14.15
CA ILE A 584 -16.40 -31.38 13.11
C ILE A 584 -15.02 -31.09 12.54
N ARG A 585 -14.92 -31.11 11.21
CA ARG A 585 -13.74 -30.70 10.47
C ARG A 585 -14.07 -29.59 9.47
N PHE A 586 -13.14 -28.65 9.32
CA PHE A 586 -13.15 -27.64 8.28
C PHE A 586 -11.99 -27.86 7.31
N SER A 587 -12.17 -27.43 6.07
CA SER A 587 -11.16 -27.51 5.02
C SER A 587 -11.45 -26.51 3.91
N GLU A 588 -10.44 -26.17 3.11
CA GLU A 588 -10.58 -25.26 1.97
C GLU A 588 -11.60 -25.81 0.94
N GLU A 589 -12.31 -24.91 0.23
CA GLU A 589 -13.36 -25.25 -0.77
C GLU A 589 -12.88 -26.29 -1.81
N GLY A 590 -11.62 -26.19 -2.25
CA GLY A 590 -11.04 -27.09 -3.26
C GLY A 590 -10.46 -28.41 -2.72
N GLN A 591 -10.39 -28.59 -1.40
CA GLN A 591 -9.74 -29.75 -0.77
C GLN A 591 -10.57 -30.30 0.42
N PRO A 592 -11.79 -30.82 0.18
CA PRO A 592 -12.63 -31.34 1.25
C PRO A 592 -11.94 -32.47 2.01
N ARG A 593 -12.06 -32.44 3.34
CA ARG A 593 -11.54 -33.49 4.22
C ARG A 593 -12.63 -33.94 5.18
N ASP A 594 -12.83 -35.26 5.24
CA ASP A 594 -13.80 -35.87 6.13
C ASP A 594 -13.37 -35.77 7.59
N ALA A 595 -14.33 -35.52 8.47
CA ALA A 595 -14.16 -35.66 9.90
C ALA A 595 -14.09 -37.15 10.27
N THR A 596 -13.29 -37.47 11.29
CA THR A 596 -13.17 -38.83 11.84
C THR A 596 -12.99 -38.80 13.35
N VAL A 597 -13.17 -39.96 14.00
CA VAL A 597 -12.87 -40.16 15.42
C VAL A 597 -11.37 -40.09 15.77
N GLU A 598 -10.50 -40.18 14.76
CA GLU A 598 -9.05 -40.17 14.96
C GLU A 598 -8.57 -38.78 15.37
N GLN A 599 -7.58 -38.74 16.26
CA GLN A 599 -6.99 -37.48 16.72
C GLN A 599 -6.44 -36.68 15.53
N GLY A 600 -6.77 -35.39 15.47
CA GLY A 600 -6.39 -34.52 14.34
C GLY A 600 -7.23 -34.73 13.09
N GLY A 601 -8.15 -35.71 13.06
CA GLY A 601 -9.19 -35.89 12.05
C GLY A 601 -10.34 -34.89 12.17
N HIS A 602 -10.38 -34.11 13.26
CA HIS A 602 -11.39 -33.09 13.54
C HIS A 602 -10.77 -31.94 14.35
N ILE A 603 -11.44 -30.80 14.36
CA ILE A 603 -11.06 -29.59 15.12
C ILE A 603 -11.85 -29.53 16.43
N HIS A 604 -13.11 -29.96 16.38
CA HIS A 604 -13.97 -29.96 17.54
C HIS A 604 -14.73 -31.28 17.65
N SER A 605 -15.02 -31.66 18.88
CA SER A 605 -15.91 -32.76 19.19
C SER A 605 -16.76 -32.42 20.40
N PHE A 606 -18.00 -32.88 20.40
CA PHE A 606 -18.88 -32.81 21.56
C PHE A 606 -19.61 -34.14 21.76
N LEU A 607 -20.10 -34.32 22.98
CA LEU A 607 -20.80 -35.52 23.41
C LEU A 607 -22.28 -35.20 23.61
N ASN A 608 -23.11 -36.23 23.46
CA ASN A 608 -24.51 -36.26 23.86
C ASN A 608 -25.33 -35.06 23.35
N LEU A 609 -25.81 -35.18 22.12
CA LEU A 609 -26.82 -34.30 21.56
C LEU A 609 -28.16 -35.04 21.51
N ASP A 610 -28.97 -34.82 22.55
CA ASP A 610 -30.30 -35.43 22.68
C ASP A 610 -31.26 -34.97 21.56
N PRO A 611 -32.29 -35.77 21.23
CA PRO A 611 -33.37 -35.34 20.33
C PRO A 611 -33.96 -33.97 20.74
N GLY A 612 -34.18 -33.09 19.77
CA GLY A 612 -34.71 -31.73 19.99
C GLY A 612 -33.67 -30.74 20.51
N ARG A 613 -32.38 -31.09 20.44
CA ARG A 613 -31.27 -30.24 20.86
C ARG A 613 -30.36 -29.80 19.73
N TYR A 614 -29.62 -28.73 19.95
CA TYR A 614 -28.56 -28.30 19.03
C TYR A 614 -27.29 -27.84 19.76
N LYS A 615 -26.14 -27.96 19.08
CA LYS A 615 -24.88 -27.32 19.46
C LYS A 615 -24.54 -26.22 18.45
N ARG A 616 -24.09 -25.07 18.97
CA ARG A 616 -23.64 -23.93 18.18
C ARG A 616 -22.15 -23.70 18.41
N VAL A 617 -21.40 -23.59 17.32
CA VAL A 617 -19.96 -23.28 17.32
C VAL A 617 -19.71 -22.10 16.37
N TYR A 618 -18.54 -21.46 16.48
CA TYR A 618 -18.20 -20.28 15.69
C TYR A 618 -16.82 -20.40 15.06
N LEU A 619 -16.66 -19.79 13.89
CA LEU A 619 -15.40 -19.78 13.16
C LEU A 619 -15.17 -18.47 12.42
N LEU A 620 -13.90 -18.16 12.17
CA LEU A 620 -13.45 -17.22 11.14
C LEU A 620 -12.68 -18.01 10.09
N SER A 621 -13.04 -17.84 8.83
CA SER A 621 -12.44 -18.53 7.68
C SER A 621 -12.53 -17.63 6.45
N ASP A 622 -12.15 -18.16 5.30
CA ASP A 622 -12.51 -17.55 4.02
C ASP A 622 -14.03 -17.62 3.81
N TYR A 623 -14.52 -16.94 2.78
CA TYR A 623 -15.96 -16.88 2.52
C TYR A 623 -16.61 -18.20 2.08
N ARG A 624 -15.80 -19.16 1.62
CA ARG A 624 -16.26 -20.49 1.22
C ARG A 624 -15.32 -21.55 1.77
N TYR A 625 -15.89 -22.62 2.30
CA TYR A 625 -15.15 -23.69 2.95
C TYR A 625 -15.96 -24.98 2.93
N ASN A 626 -15.28 -26.11 3.11
CA ASN A 626 -15.92 -27.40 3.34
C ASN A 626 -16.06 -27.66 4.83
N GLN A 627 -17.26 -28.09 5.23
CA GLN A 627 -17.58 -28.56 6.57
C GLN A 627 -17.87 -30.06 6.50
N SER A 628 -17.16 -30.86 7.30
CA SER A 628 -17.47 -32.26 7.50
C SER A 628 -17.90 -32.53 8.95
N VAL A 629 -18.94 -33.34 9.11
CA VAL A 629 -19.44 -33.79 10.41
C VAL A 629 -19.48 -35.32 10.41
N HIS A 630 -18.72 -35.93 11.31
CA HIS A 630 -18.83 -37.36 11.62
C HIS A 630 -19.58 -37.50 12.94
N TYR A 631 -20.65 -38.28 12.97
CA TYR A 631 -21.45 -38.45 14.18
C TYR A 631 -21.72 -39.93 14.45
N VAL A 632 -21.76 -40.25 15.74
CA VAL A 632 -22.00 -41.59 16.27
C VAL A 632 -23.31 -41.56 17.04
N TYR A 633 -24.23 -42.46 16.70
CA TYR A 633 -25.58 -42.44 17.25
C TYR A 633 -26.11 -43.84 17.56
N HIS A 634 -27.17 -43.89 18.37
CA HIS A 634 -27.96 -45.10 18.61
C HIS A 634 -29.44 -44.74 18.68
N LEU A 635 -30.30 -45.71 18.39
CA LEU A 635 -31.73 -45.57 18.54
C LEU A 635 -32.10 -45.62 20.03
N ALA A 636 -32.99 -44.73 20.46
CA ALA A 636 -33.39 -44.64 21.86
C ALA A 636 -33.97 -45.97 22.38
N GLY A 637 -33.33 -46.57 23.38
CA GLY A 637 -33.72 -47.86 23.94
C GLY A 637 -33.07 -49.09 23.30
N GLU A 638 -32.23 -48.90 22.27
CA GLU A 638 -31.47 -49.96 21.60
C GLU A 638 -29.97 -49.90 21.95
N SER A 639 -29.29 -51.04 21.77
CA SER A 639 -27.86 -51.20 22.06
C SER A 639 -26.92 -51.04 20.86
N ASP A 640 -27.47 -51.02 19.64
CA ASP A 640 -26.66 -50.95 18.42
C ASP A 640 -26.15 -49.51 18.20
N VAL A 641 -24.89 -49.41 17.77
CA VAL A 641 -24.21 -48.12 17.56
C VAL A 641 -23.90 -47.98 16.07
N PHE A 642 -24.30 -46.84 15.52
CA PHE A 642 -24.11 -46.46 14.13
C PHE A 642 -23.23 -45.22 14.04
N SER A 643 -22.64 -44.99 12.87
CA SER A 643 -21.87 -43.78 12.60
C SER A 643 -21.94 -43.40 11.14
N GLU A 644 -22.04 -42.11 10.87
CA GLU A 644 -22.08 -41.56 9.52
C GLU A 644 -21.18 -40.32 9.41
N THR A 645 -20.72 -40.04 8.19
CA THR A 645 -19.99 -38.82 7.86
C THR A 645 -20.69 -38.12 6.72
N ALA A 646 -20.87 -36.81 6.88
CA ALA A 646 -21.42 -35.96 5.84
C ALA A 646 -20.55 -34.73 5.65
N THR A 647 -20.27 -34.38 4.40
CA THR A 647 -19.39 -33.27 4.02
C THR A 647 -20.14 -32.33 3.08
N PHE A 648 -20.09 -31.02 3.38
CA PHE A 648 -20.87 -29.97 2.72
C PHE A 648 -19.98 -28.79 2.35
N LEU A 649 -20.21 -28.22 1.17
CA LEU A 649 -19.72 -26.90 0.84
C LEU A 649 -20.58 -25.86 1.57
N ARG A 650 -19.94 -24.94 2.29
CA ARG A 650 -20.58 -23.90 3.10
C ARG A 650 -20.08 -22.51 2.71
N GLN A 651 -20.87 -21.52 3.09
CA GLN A 651 -20.51 -20.11 2.95
C GLN A 651 -20.44 -19.47 4.33
N SER A 652 -19.42 -18.66 4.57
CA SER A 652 -19.32 -17.86 5.79
C SER A 652 -20.18 -16.61 5.67
N ILE A 653 -20.51 -15.98 6.80
CA ILE A 653 -21.25 -14.71 6.82
C ILE A 653 -20.39 -13.61 6.16
N ARG A 654 -21.07 -12.71 5.44
CA ARG A 654 -20.51 -11.45 4.97
C ARG A 654 -21.33 -10.29 5.52
N SER A 655 -20.72 -9.39 6.27
CA SER A 655 -21.39 -8.19 6.75
C SER A 655 -20.40 -7.04 6.82
N GLY A 656 -20.45 -6.14 5.85
CA GLY A 656 -19.39 -5.15 5.71
C GLY A 656 -19.54 -4.29 4.47
N ILE A 657 -18.50 -3.51 4.21
CA ILE A 657 -18.44 -2.57 3.09
C ILE A 657 -17.71 -3.23 1.92
N PHE A 658 -18.31 -3.17 0.74
CA PHE A 658 -17.76 -3.67 -0.52
C PHE A 658 -17.56 -2.52 -1.48
N TYR A 659 -16.49 -2.57 -2.26
CA TYR A 659 -16.24 -1.60 -3.32
C TYR A 659 -16.54 -2.23 -4.68
N ASP A 660 -17.47 -1.62 -5.39
CA ASP A 660 -17.73 -1.91 -6.80
C ASP A 660 -16.91 -0.94 -7.66
N GLN A 661 -15.88 -1.47 -8.32
CA GLN A 661 -14.98 -0.70 -9.17
C GLN A 661 -15.68 -0.16 -10.42
N ASP A 662 -16.66 -0.89 -10.96
CA ASP A 662 -17.34 -0.49 -12.21
C ASP A 662 -18.23 0.74 -11.99
N SER A 663 -18.84 0.85 -10.82
CA SER A 663 -19.71 1.97 -10.45
C SER A 663 -19.05 3.03 -9.55
N ASP A 664 -17.80 2.81 -9.13
CA ASP A 664 -17.08 3.58 -8.10
C ASP A 664 -17.92 3.80 -6.82
N ALA A 665 -18.66 2.76 -6.41
CA ALA A 665 -19.59 2.82 -5.30
C ALA A 665 -19.18 1.90 -4.14
N LEU A 666 -19.42 2.38 -2.91
CA LEU A 666 -19.36 1.53 -1.72
C LEU A 666 -20.76 0.99 -1.44
N THR A 667 -20.90 -0.32 -1.44
CA THR A 667 -22.14 -1.02 -1.08
C THR A 667 -21.96 -1.69 0.28
N ARG A 668 -23.05 -1.82 1.03
CA ARG A 668 -23.05 -2.55 2.29
C ARG A 668 -23.78 -3.86 2.10
N HIS A 669 -23.12 -4.97 2.43
CA HIS A 669 -23.78 -6.27 2.51
C HIS A 669 -24.14 -6.60 3.96
N TYR A 670 -25.24 -7.31 4.14
CA TYR A 670 -25.69 -7.86 5.42
C TYR A 670 -26.32 -9.24 5.19
N PRO A 671 -26.19 -10.18 6.14
CA PRO A 671 -26.73 -11.51 5.97
C PRO A 671 -28.26 -11.50 6.11
N VAL A 672 -28.92 -12.38 5.35
CA VAL A 672 -30.32 -12.74 5.56
C VAL A 672 -30.35 -14.13 6.16
N LEU A 673 -30.76 -14.22 7.42
CA LEU A 673 -30.76 -15.45 8.19
C LEU A 673 -32.09 -16.18 8.04
N ASP A 674 -32.06 -17.50 8.16
CA ASP A 674 -33.25 -18.35 8.14
C ASP A 674 -33.63 -18.78 9.56
N THR A 675 -34.87 -19.24 9.76
CA THR A 675 -35.38 -19.69 11.05
C THR A 675 -35.87 -21.14 10.97
N PHE A 676 -35.37 -21.96 11.87
CA PHE A 676 -35.72 -23.37 12.03
C PHE A 676 -36.15 -23.62 13.47
N ARG A 677 -37.42 -23.99 13.71
CA ARG A 677 -37.95 -24.32 15.06
C ARG A 677 -37.62 -23.24 16.12
N ASN A 678 -37.88 -21.97 15.78
CA ASN A 678 -37.56 -20.76 16.56
C ASN A 678 -36.06 -20.46 16.78
N VAL A 679 -35.16 -21.13 16.06
CA VAL A 679 -33.71 -20.84 16.08
C VAL A 679 -33.30 -20.18 14.78
N THR A 680 -32.73 -18.98 14.87
CA THR A 680 -32.16 -18.28 13.71
C THR A 680 -30.78 -18.84 13.39
N PHE A 681 -30.55 -19.21 12.13
CA PHE A 681 -29.31 -19.85 11.68
C PHE A 681 -28.83 -19.33 10.33
N TRP A 682 -27.54 -19.55 10.06
CA TRP A 682 -26.92 -19.31 8.77
C TRP A 682 -26.52 -20.63 8.11
N ASN A 683 -25.70 -21.44 8.80
CA ASN A 683 -25.35 -22.79 8.38
C ASN A 683 -25.83 -23.81 9.41
N MET A 684 -26.56 -24.83 8.93
CA MET A 684 -27.06 -25.91 9.76
C MET A 684 -26.73 -27.27 9.15
N PHE A 685 -26.23 -28.17 9.99
CA PHE A 685 -26.26 -29.61 9.78
C PHE A 685 -27.30 -30.17 10.75
N TYR A 686 -28.26 -30.95 10.25
CA TYR A 686 -29.29 -31.55 11.09
C TYR A 686 -29.44 -33.03 10.76
N VAL A 687 -29.62 -33.83 11.80
CA VAL A 687 -29.99 -35.25 11.69
C VAL A 687 -31.49 -35.36 11.86
N HIS A 688 -32.17 -35.91 10.87
CA HIS A 688 -33.61 -36.16 10.90
C HIS A 688 -33.88 -37.64 11.22
N ASN A 689 -35.11 -37.95 11.63
CA ASN A 689 -35.47 -39.32 11.98
C ASN A 689 -35.54 -40.19 10.70
N PRO A 690 -34.80 -41.31 10.57
CA PRO A 690 -34.87 -42.18 9.40
C PRO A 690 -36.17 -43.00 9.33
N ASP A 691 -36.85 -43.21 10.48
CA ASP A 691 -38.15 -43.90 10.58
C ASP A 691 -39.29 -43.07 9.96
N VAL A 692 -38.96 -41.92 9.36
CA VAL A 692 -39.86 -41.08 8.58
C VAL A 692 -40.62 -41.86 7.49
N CYS A 693 -40.19 -43.05 7.05
CA CYS A 693 -41.04 -43.99 6.29
C CYS A 693 -40.36 -45.35 6.03
N THR A 694 -40.67 -46.39 6.82
CA THR A 694 -40.61 -47.77 6.32
C THR A 694 -42.02 -48.27 6.09
N LEU A 695 -42.40 -48.40 4.81
CA LEU A 695 -43.66 -48.95 4.23
C LEU A 695 -44.77 -47.93 3.92
N ASP A 696 -44.79 -47.44 2.67
CA ASP A 696 -45.93 -47.03 1.82
C ASP A 696 -47.11 -46.18 2.36
N THR A 697 -47.12 -45.67 3.61
CA THR A 697 -48.34 -45.08 4.20
C THR A 697 -48.25 -43.68 4.81
N CYS A 698 -47.27 -42.83 4.47
CA CYS A 698 -47.36 -41.41 4.82
C CYS A 698 -47.54 -40.52 3.59
N PRO A 699 -48.76 -40.04 3.31
CA PRO A 699 -48.95 -38.79 2.57
C PRO A 699 -48.80 -37.64 3.58
N GLY A 700 -47.75 -36.85 3.44
CA GLY A 700 -47.42 -35.75 4.35
C GLY A 700 -46.53 -34.72 3.66
N ASP A 701 -47.03 -33.51 3.40
CA ASP A 701 -46.26 -32.37 2.86
C ASP A 701 -46.05 -31.30 3.95
N CYS A 702 -45.49 -31.70 5.10
CA CYS A 702 -45.19 -30.75 6.18
C CYS A 702 -43.97 -29.90 5.82
N ASP A 703 -44.14 -28.58 5.77
CA ASP A 703 -43.00 -27.66 5.74
C ASP A 703 -42.29 -27.68 7.12
N TYR A 704 -40.97 -27.78 7.11
CA TYR A 704 -40.16 -27.75 8.32
C TYR A 704 -40.22 -26.41 9.05
N HIS A 705 -40.50 -25.31 8.33
CA HIS A 705 -40.68 -24.00 8.92
C HIS A 705 -41.94 -23.94 9.82
N ASP A 706 -42.91 -24.81 9.57
CA ASP A 706 -44.18 -24.89 10.31
C ASP A 706 -44.10 -25.85 11.52
N ASN A 707 -42.93 -26.39 11.83
CA ASN A 707 -42.75 -27.27 12.99
C ASN A 707 -42.95 -26.48 14.30
N PRO A 708 -44.01 -26.79 15.09
CA PRO A 708 -44.37 -26.01 16.27
C PRO A 708 -43.53 -26.35 17.51
N TYR A 709 -42.65 -27.36 17.43
CA TYR A 709 -41.82 -27.80 18.54
C TYR A 709 -40.51 -27.03 18.56
N GLU A 710 -40.16 -26.44 19.69
CA GLU A 710 -38.92 -25.66 19.81
C GLU A 710 -37.69 -26.56 19.95
N LEU A 711 -36.54 -26.04 19.51
CA LEU A 711 -35.23 -26.62 19.81
C LEU A 711 -34.64 -25.99 21.07
N THR A 712 -33.85 -26.77 21.80
CA THR A 712 -33.10 -26.23 22.96
C THR A 712 -31.59 -26.38 22.75
N GLN A 713 -30.81 -25.35 23.05
CA GLN A 713 -29.36 -25.45 22.98
C GLN A 713 -28.83 -26.41 24.05
N THR A 714 -27.87 -27.25 23.70
CA THR A 714 -27.09 -28.05 24.65
C THR A 714 -25.96 -27.21 25.22
N GLU A 715 -25.69 -27.37 26.53
CA GLU A 715 -24.59 -26.71 27.23
C GLU A 715 -23.22 -26.97 26.57
#